data_AF-A0A1E3NDW0-F1
#
_entry.id   AF-A0A1E3NDW0-F1
#
_cell.length_a   1.000
_cell.length_b   1.000
_cell.length_c   1.000
_cell.angle_alpha   90.00
_cell.angle_beta   90.00
_cell.angle_gamma   90.00
#
_symmetry.space_group_name_H-M   'P 1'
#
loop_
_entity.id
_entity.type
_entity.pdbx_description
1 polymer ?
#
loop_
_entity_poly.entity_id
_entity_poly.type
_entity_poly.pdbx_seq_one_letter_code
_entity_poly.pdbx_strand_id
1 'polypeptide(L)'
;MFKVFKTTGIEGNYNISANPTFVSNNCWAIYPAKHKTTKKAYSVWQFQKKDWETRLTNDGIITKNNKKLVLNDIYENIRLFIGNQAKLKHPNFLTVIEPLEDHKNRILFVTEYVVSDLNNTDKSDLDEIMITKGLLQVSNGLKFLHDSVQSVDLNINPSSIVITENCDWKICGLPFLENIANGIAEKFVDPIDSRLPSFLSIDFRFSSPNLLLKHKVDYINDLFSLCCVIYFLFNDGEYMIKCHQSSGLTDYERQIKKLNQVLGSIQTNSTGNKHAFFNKIPDNYYITFIDILQNSQESNTDVIQLKKIITVNDLIESNIFNNELIRILNIIDEFETLPVTEKITFLKKLKLEIEKFPKPLLINKFIPILINAVDMDQVKKNVQPTPEMEELIIESCDNLVILSQNLSQLTFTDKVFPFILILLKRLQFDGFKILLLKNLPIIQKCLNASIDNNSSNDSFQKFSLDLFDKCINEKNSLAVQELTLVNLKTLLPFQPYSVITSDILPRICTIYSTTTSLKIKNLTLASFITMIVEVKNNSLDDFLVVDKILPLIYNTSSANYANTKFTNNILKLYNCIFDKLSKSTNKSFNSQGNETEIYDIIMEIGFHVWKIAKLITNRQDLNVAYGTWSKVENFLKKDLDSKVTD
;
A
#
# COMPACT_ATOMS: atom_id res chain seq x y z
N MET A 1 33.04 -37.65 4.33
CA MET A 1 32.94 -36.38 3.60
C MET A 1 32.00 -36.61 2.42
N PHE A 2 30.69 -36.37 2.60
CA PHE A 2 29.70 -36.56 1.53
C PHE A 2 29.94 -35.49 0.46
N LYS A 3 30.26 -35.90 -0.77
CA LYS A 3 30.22 -35.00 -1.93
C LYS A 3 28.76 -34.54 -2.08
N VAL A 4 28.49 -33.31 -1.66
CA VAL A 4 27.24 -32.62 -2.03
C VAL A 4 27.28 -32.52 -3.55
N PHE A 5 26.51 -33.35 -4.24
CA PHE A 5 26.26 -33.18 -5.66
C PHE A 5 25.72 -31.76 -5.82
N LYS A 6 26.45 -30.90 -6.54
CA LYS A 6 25.89 -29.62 -6.98
C LYS A 6 24.68 -29.99 -7.83
N THR A 7 23.48 -29.76 -7.32
CA THR A 7 22.26 -29.83 -8.11
C THR A 7 22.44 -28.85 -9.27
N THR A 8 22.28 -29.34 -10.49
CA THR A 8 22.29 -28.53 -11.73
C THR A 8 20.85 -28.25 -12.15
N GLY A 9 20.61 -27.16 -12.89
CA GLY A 9 19.26 -26.77 -13.32
C GLY A 9 18.51 -25.95 -12.27
N ILE A 10 17.17 -25.99 -12.30
CA ILE A 10 16.30 -25.20 -11.42
C ILE A 10 16.64 -25.42 -9.94
N GLU A 11 16.83 -26.66 -9.50
CA GLU A 11 17.19 -26.98 -8.11
C GLU A 11 18.60 -26.50 -7.72
N GLY A 12 19.45 -26.26 -8.72
CA GLY A 12 20.76 -25.64 -8.58
C GLY A 12 20.71 -24.14 -8.37
N ASN A 13 19.78 -23.45 -9.03
CA ASN A 13 19.69 -21.99 -9.08
C ASN A 13 18.71 -21.39 -8.06
N TYR A 14 17.74 -22.18 -7.58
CA TYR A 14 16.65 -21.70 -6.74
C TYR A 14 16.63 -22.38 -5.37
N ASN A 15 16.30 -21.62 -4.33
CA ASN A 15 15.93 -22.13 -3.03
C ASN A 15 14.40 -22.28 -3.00
N ILE A 16 13.93 -23.52 -3.08
CA ILE A 16 12.51 -23.88 -3.18
C ILE A 16 11.96 -24.15 -1.78
N SER A 17 10.78 -23.64 -1.48
CA SER A 17 10.03 -23.94 -0.24
C SER A 17 9.75 -25.44 -0.13
N ALA A 18 9.67 -25.95 1.11
CA ALA A 18 9.31 -27.34 1.37
C ALA A 18 7.83 -27.64 1.04
N ASN A 19 6.96 -26.64 1.22
CA ASN A 19 5.52 -26.78 1.02
C ASN A 19 5.06 -25.93 -0.18
N PRO A 20 4.11 -26.44 -0.99
CA PRO A 20 3.48 -25.66 -2.04
C PRO A 20 2.54 -24.60 -1.42
N THR A 21 2.39 -23.47 -2.10
CA THR A 21 1.40 -22.44 -1.72
C THR A 21 -0.01 -22.93 -2.03
N PHE A 22 -0.20 -23.46 -3.24
CA PHE A 22 -1.47 -23.98 -3.71
C PHE A 22 -1.25 -24.97 -4.86
N VAL A 23 -2.32 -25.65 -5.27
CA VAL A 23 -2.34 -26.53 -6.44
C VAL A 23 -3.25 -25.89 -7.49
N SER A 24 -2.71 -25.60 -8.67
CA SER A 24 -3.45 -25.01 -9.78
C SER A 24 -3.84 -26.07 -10.81
N ASN A 25 -5.02 -25.88 -11.42
CA ASN A 25 -5.63 -26.76 -12.42
C ASN A 25 -5.60 -28.27 -12.04
N ASN A 26 -5.67 -28.55 -10.72
CA ASN A 26 -5.54 -29.88 -10.12
C ASN A 26 -4.29 -30.68 -10.49
N CYS A 27 -3.28 -30.09 -11.14
CA CYS A 27 -2.11 -30.81 -11.65
C CYS A 27 -0.77 -30.19 -11.24
N TRP A 28 -0.71 -28.87 -11.09
CA TRP A 28 0.52 -28.15 -10.79
C TRP A 28 0.59 -27.77 -9.33
N ALA A 29 1.53 -28.34 -8.59
CA ALA A 29 1.88 -27.84 -7.26
C ALA A 29 2.86 -26.67 -7.40
N ILE A 30 2.48 -25.50 -6.86
CA ILE A 30 3.24 -24.26 -7.04
C ILE A 30 3.99 -23.94 -5.75
N TYR A 31 5.31 -23.84 -5.83
CA TYR A 31 6.19 -23.63 -4.70
C TYR A 31 6.82 -22.23 -4.75
N PRO A 32 6.78 -21.46 -3.64
CA PRO A 32 7.59 -20.26 -3.49
C PRO A 32 9.07 -20.60 -3.63
N ALA A 33 9.78 -19.83 -4.42
CA ALA A 33 11.21 -19.97 -4.57
C ALA A 33 11.91 -18.61 -4.57
N LYS A 34 13.17 -18.60 -4.11
CA LYS A 34 14.05 -17.44 -4.24
C LYS A 34 15.28 -17.83 -5.04
N HIS A 35 15.63 -17.02 -6.03
CA HIS A 35 16.84 -17.26 -6.81
C HIS A 35 18.08 -17.05 -5.93
N LYS A 36 19.06 -17.96 -5.99
CA LYS A 36 20.15 -18.03 -5.00
C LYS A 36 21.06 -16.80 -5.04
N THR A 37 21.29 -16.22 -6.22
CA THR A 37 22.15 -15.04 -6.41
C THR A 37 21.37 -13.72 -6.27
N THR A 38 20.32 -13.54 -7.08
CA THR A 38 19.56 -12.28 -7.13
C THR A 38 18.60 -12.09 -5.96
N LYS A 39 18.30 -13.15 -5.20
CA LYS A 39 17.32 -13.17 -4.09
C LYS A 39 15.88 -12.82 -4.47
N LYS A 40 15.59 -12.56 -5.74
CA LYS A 40 14.25 -12.28 -6.27
C LYS A 40 13.33 -13.50 -6.09
N ALA A 41 12.06 -13.23 -5.79
CA ALA A 41 11.03 -14.23 -5.60
C ALA A 41 10.48 -14.72 -6.95
N TYR A 42 10.20 -16.02 -7.02
CA TYR A 42 9.69 -16.73 -8.20
C TYR A 42 8.80 -17.89 -7.77
N SER A 43 8.08 -18.48 -8.73
CA SER A 43 7.27 -19.68 -8.49
C SER A 43 7.84 -20.85 -9.25
N VAL A 44 8.07 -21.97 -8.56
CA VAL A 44 8.44 -23.24 -9.19
C VAL A 44 7.19 -24.09 -9.30
N TRP A 45 6.85 -24.46 -10.52
CA TRP A 45 5.70 -25.31 -10.83
C TRP A 45 6.18 -26.75 -10.94
N GLN A 46 5.57 -27.65 -10.18
CA GLN A 46 5.97 -29.05 -10.14
C GLN A 46 4.79 -29.97 -10.46
N PHE A 47 5.01 -30.88 -11.41
CA PHE A 47 4.11 -31.98 -11.72
C PHE A 47 4.76 -33.31 -11.33
N GLN A 48 4.08 -34.11 -10.49
CA GLN A 48 4.56 -35.39 -9.99
C GLN A 48 4.12 -36.55 -10.91
N LYS A 49 5.05 -37.13 -11.67
CA LYS A 49 4.71 -38.20 -12.63
C LYS A 49 4.21 -39.47 -11.97
N LYS A 50 4.87 -39.88 -10.87
CA LYS A 50 4.59 -41.13 -10.17
C LYS A 50 3.23 -41.12 -9.47
N ASP A 51 2.84 -39.99 -8.91
CA ASP A 51 1.57 -39.85 -8.19
C ASP A 51 0.40 -40.02 -9.17
N TRP A 52 0.50 -39.38 -10.34
CA TRP A 52 -0.46 -39.54 -11.42
C TRP A 52 -0.50 -40.96 -12.00
N GLU A 53 0.67 -41.56 -12.25
CA GLU A 53 0.75 -42.95 -12.71
C GLU A 53 0.07 -43.92 -11.72
N THR A 54 0.29 -43.73 -10.42
CA THR A 54 -0.30 -44.55 -9.36
C THR A 54 -1.81 -44.35 -9.28
N ARG A 55 -2.27 -43.10 -9.30
CA ARG A 55 -3.71 -42.75 -9.27
C ARG A 55 -4.45 -43.35 -10.46
N LEU A 56 -3.95 -43.14 -11.68
CA LEU A 56 -4.59 -43.64 -12.90
C LEU A 56 -4.56 -45.17 -13.01
N THR A 57 -3.57 -45.82 -12.38
CA THR A 57 -3.54 -47.29 -12.25
C THR A 57 -4.60 -47.78 -11.26
N ASN A 58 -4.74 -47.11 -10.12
CA ASN A 58 -5.77 -47.44 -9.11
C ASN A 58 -7.19 -47.22 -9.66
N ASP A 59 -7.39 -46.18 -10.47
CA ASP A 59 -8.67 -45.86 -11.12
C ASP A 59 -8.99 -46.81 -12.31
N GLY A 60 -8.10 -47.77 -12.61
CA GLY A 60 -8.30 -48.79 -13.64
C GLY A 60 -8.23 -48.27 -15.08
N ILE A 61 -7.69 -47.06 -15.29
CA ILE A 61 -7.52 -46.44 -16.60
C ILE A 61 -6.24 -46.95 -17.25
N ILE A 62 -5.16 -47.00 -16.46
CA ILE A 62 -3.87 -47.51 -16.89
C ILE A 62 -3.85 -49.03 -16.70
N THR A 63 -3.70 -49.73 -17.81
CA THR A 63 -3.39 -51.15 -17.93
C THR A 63 -1.98 -51.33 -18.49
N LYS A 64 -1.41 -52.55 -18.38
CA LYS A 64 -0.07 -52.83 -18.92
C LYS A 64 0.09 -52.50 -20.42
N ASN A 65 -1.01 -52.55 -21.19
CA ASN A 65 -1.00 -52.36 -22.64
C ASN A 65 -1.16 -50.90 -23.07
N ASN A 66 -1.96 -50.09 -22.38
CA ASN A 66 -2.24 -48.69 -22.75
C ASN A 66 -1.43 -47.66 -21.94
N LYS A 67 -0.70 -48.08 -20.90
CA LYS A 67 0.09 -47.22 -20.01
C LYS A 67 0.95 -46.19 -20.75
N LYS A 68 1.72 -46.64 -21.74
CA LYS A 68 2.66 -45.78 -22.47
C LYS A 68 1.93 -44.71 -23.28
N LEU A 69 0.79 -45.06 -23.88
CA LEU A 69 0.00 -44.16 -24.70
C LEU A 69 -0.63 -43.06 -23.82
N VAL A 70 -1.36 -43.45 -22.77
CA VAL A 70 -2.06 -42.50 -21.88
C VAL A 70 -1.07 -41.53 -21.20
N LEU A 71 0.06 -42.03 -20.70
CA LEU A 71 1.06 -41.17 -20.06
C LEU A 71 1.74 -40.23 -21.05
N ASN A 72 1.98 -40.69 -22.29
CA ASN A 72 2.53 -39.83 -23.33
C ASN A 72 1.55 -38.69 -23.67
N ASP A 73 0.26 -38.97 -23.83
CA ASP A 73 -0.74 -37.93 -24.13
C ASP A 73 -0.81 -36.87 -23.01
N ILE A 74 -0.73 -37.30 -21.75
CA ILE A 74 -0.66 -36.39 -20.59
C ILE A 74 0.59 -35.51 -20.66
N TYR A 75 1.76 -36.10 -20.95
CA TYR A 75 3.01 -35.36 -21.00
C TYR A 75 3.09 -34.43 -22.21
N GLU A 76 2.51 -34.80 -23.35
CA GLU A 76 2.40 -33.92 -24.52
C GLU A 76 1.47 -32.74 -24.23
N ASN A 77 0.33 -32.94 -23.56
CA ASN A 77 -0.55 -31.84 -23.13
C ASN A 77 0.19 -30.86 -22.19
N ILE A 78 0.97 -31.37 -21.24
CA ILE A 78 1.83 -30.56 -20.35
C ILE A 78 2.89 -29.78 -21.14
N ARG A 79 3.52 -30.41 -22.14
CA ARG A 79 4.52 -29.75 -23.01
C ARG A 79 3.88 -28.65 -23.85
N LEU A 80 2.66 -28.86 -24.37
CA LEU A 80 1.90 -27.85 -25.10
C LEU A 80 1.52 -26.67 -24.20
N PHE A 81 1.03 -26.94 -22.99
CA PHE A 81 0.70 -25.91 -21.98
C PHE A 81 1.87 -24.93 -21.80
N ILE A 82 3.07 -25.45 -21.52
CA ILE A 82 4.24 -24.61 -21.23
C ILE A 82 4.83 -24.04 -22.52
N GLY A 83 4.84 -24.83 -23.60
CA GLY A 83 5.37 -24.44 -24.89
C GLY A 83 4.62 -23.26 -25.51
N ASN A 84 3.28 -23.22 -25.37
CA ASN A 84 2.48 -22.09 -25.80
C ASN A 84 2.69 -20.87 -24.89
N GLN A 85 2.71 -21.08 -23.57
CA GLN A 85 2.96 -20.00 -22.62
C GLN A 85 4.30 -19.30 -22.87
N ALA A 86 5.37 -20.07 -23.12
CA ALA A 86 6.71 -19.53 -23.34
C ALA A 86 6.85 -18.71 -24.64
N LYS A 87 5.95 -18.93 -25.63
CA LYS A 87 5.94 -18.19 -26.90
C LYS A 87 5.23 -16.83 -26.78
N LEU A 88 4.25 -16.72 -25.88
CA LEU A 88 3.44 -15.51 -25.71
C LEU A 88 4.14 -14.51 -24.79
N LYS A 89 4.71 -13.46 -25.38
CA LYS A 89 5.36 -12.37 -24.65
C LYS A 89 4.45 -11.15 -24.57
N HIS A 90 3.66 -11.07 -23.51
CA HIS A 90 2.74 -9.96 -23.29
C HIS A 90 2.49 -9.76 -21.77
N PRO A 91 2.33 -8.52 -21.26
CA PRO A 91 2.19 -8.25 -19.82
C PRO A 91 1.05 -9.01 -19.13
N ASN A 92 -0.04 -9.28 -19.84
CA ASN A 92 -1.22 -10.00 -19.31
C ASN A 92 -1.15 -11.53 -19.46
N PHE A 93 0.00 -12.08 -19.89
CA PHE A 93 0.27 -13.52 -19.86
C PHE A 93 1.39 -13.82 -18.86
N LEU A 94 1.25 -14.93 -18.13
CA LEU A 94 2.25 -15.34 -17.15
C LEU A 94 3.62 -15.56 -17.79
N THR A 95 4.64 -14.89 -17.26
CA THR A 95 5.99 -14.98 -17.85
C THR A 95 6.74 -16.21 -17.33
N VAL A 96 7.17 -17.07 -18.26
CA VAL A 96 8.08 -18.19 -17.99
C VAL A 96 9.51 -17.66 -17.91
N ILE A 97 10.17 -17.90 -16.78
CA ILE A 97 11.53 -17.46 -16.47
C ILE A 97 12.55 -18.54 -16.82
N GLU A 98 12.29 -19.76 -16.39
CA GLU A 98 13.09 -20.94 -16.77
C GLU A 98 12.19 -21.93 -17.51
N PRO A 99 12.65 -22.49 -18.64
CA PRO A 99 11.87 -23.43 -19.43
C PRO A 99 11.62 -24.75 -18.68
N LEU A 100 10.81 -25.61 -19.29
CA LEU A 100 10.46 -26.94 -18.77
C LEU A 100 11.70 -27.84 -18.65
N GLU A 101 11.99 -28.30 -17.44
CA GLU A 101 12.93 -29.38 -17.13
C GLU A 101 12.19 -30.70 -16.89
N ASP A 102 12.47 -31.69 -17.74
CA ASP A 102 11.87 -33.02 -17.66
C ASP A 102 12.78 -33.98 -16.85
N HIS A 103 12.36 -34.30 -15.63
CA HIS A 103 13.07 -35.24 -14.76
C HIS A 103 12.39 -36.61 -14.73
N LYS A 104 13.10 -37.63 -14.19
CA LYS A 104 12.60 -39.02 -14.13
C LYS A 104 11.25 -39.15 -13.42
N ASN A 105 11.06 -38.43 -12.29
CA ASN A 105 9.86 -38.55 -11.46
C ASN A 105 8.97 -37.30 -11.46
N ARG A 106 9.45 -36.17 -11.99
CA ARG A 106 8.74 -34.89 -11.95
C ARG A 106 9.05 -34.02 -13.16
N ILE A 107 8.20 -33.04 -13.43
CA ILE A 107 8.43 -31.98 -14.42
C ILE A 107 8.45 -30.65 -13.66
N LEU A 108 9.39 -29.78 -13.98
CA LEU A 108 9.61 -28.50 -13.31
C LEU A 108 9.72 -27.36 -14.32
N PHE A 109 9.21 -26.18 -13.99
CA PHE A 109 9.54 -24.92 -14.67
C PHE A 109 9.41 -23.75 -13.70
N VAL A 110 9.92 -22.57 -14.08
CA VAL A 110 9.90 -21.39 -13.21
C VAL A 110 9.18 -20.24 -13.90
N THR A 111 8.32 -19.56 -13.15
CA THR A 111 7.64 -18.32 -13.58
C THR A 111 7.97 -17.17 -12.64
N GLU A 112 7.51 -15.97 -12.99
CA GLU A 112 7.38 -14.89 -12.01
C GLU A 112 6.58 -15.34 -10.77
N TYR A 113 6.69 -14.57 -9.68
CA TYR A 113 6.04 -14.94 -8.43
C TYR A 113 4.52 -14.83 -8.53
N VAL A 114 3.84 -15.93 -8.21
CA VAL A 114 2.39 -16.12 -8.26
C VAL A 114 1.92 -16.39 -6.84
N VAL A 115 0.92 -15.61 -6.41
CA VAL A 115 0.34 -15.69 -5.07
C VAL A 115 -0.74 -16.77 -5.03
N SER A 116 -1.63 -16.76 -6.03
CA SER A 116 -2.80 -17.65 -6.12
C SER A 116 -3.36 -17.67 -7.55
N ASP A 117 -4.40 -18.47 -7.77
CA ASP A 117 -5.31 -18.38 -8.93
C ASP A 117 -6.73 -17.99 -8.49
N LEU A 118 -7.61 -17.60 -9.42
CA LEU A 118 -8.97 -17.18 -9.04
C LEU A 118 -9.81 -18.32 -8.44
N ASN A 119 -9.47 -19.57 -8.75
CA ASN A 119 -10.14 -20.72 -8.18
C ASN A 119 -9.85 -20.85 -6.68
N ASN A 120 -8.58 -20.76 -6.29
CA ASN A 120 -8.09 -20.92 -4.92
C ASN A 120 -8.17 -19.65 -4.06
N THR A 121 -8.29 -18.47 -4.68
CA THR A 121 -8.43 -17.19 -3.95
C THR A 121 -9.80 -17.08 -3.29
N ASP A 122 -9.84 -16.62 -2.04
CA ASP A 122 -11.10 -16.31 -1.36
C ASP A 122 -11.74 -15.07 -2.02
N LYS A 123 -13.03 -15.15 -2.33
CA LYS A 123 -13.73 -14.11 -3.09
C LYS A 123 -13.96 -12.89 -2.21
N SER A 124 -14.00 -13.04 -0.89
CA SER A 124 -14.05 -11.92 0.05
C SER A 124 -12.79 -11.05 0.04
N ASP A 125 -11.66 -11.59 -0.40
CA ASP A 125 -10.39 -10.87 -0.47
C ASP A 125 -10.27 -10.02 -1.76
N LEU A 126 -11.22 -10.17 -2.69
CA LEU A 126 -11.24 -9.49 -3.97
C LEU A 126 -12.27 -8.36 -3.96
N ASP A 127 -11.81 -7.14 -3.65
CA ASP A 127 -12.63 -5.94 -3.79
C ASP A 127 -13.04 -5.69 -5.25
N GLU A 128 -14.17 -5.01 -5.47
CA GLU A 128 -14.71 -4.74 -6.81
C GLU A 128 -13.67 -4.08 -7.72
N ILE A 129 -12.88 -3.11 -7.22
CA ILE A 129 -11.82 -2.45 -7.99
C ILE A 129 -10.75 -3.44 -8.47
N MET A 130 -10.39 -4.43 -7.65
CA MET A 130 -9.42 -5.48 -8.02
C MET A 130 -10.02 -6.40 -9.08
N ILE A 131 -11.30 -6.77 -8.94
CA ILE A 131 -12.02 -7.56 -9.95
C ILE A 131 -12.10 -6.79 -11.28
N THR A 132 -12.50 -5.52 -11.26
CA THR A 132 -12.59 -4.67 -12.45
C THR A 132 -11.24 -4.55 -13.15
N LYS A 133 -10.16 -4.26 -12.42
CA LYS A 133 -8.82 -4.16 -12.98
C LYS A 133 -8.31 -5.50 -13.52
N GLY A 134 -8.56 -6.58 -12.80
CA GLY A 134 -8.19 -7.93 -13.21
C GLY A 134 -8.91 -8.38 -14.49
N LEU A 135 -10.21 -8.12 -14.60
CA LEU A 135 -10.99 -8.39 -15.81
C LEU A 135 -10.53 -7.54 -17.00
N LEU A 136 -10.12 -6.29 -16.77
CA LEU A 136 -9.52 -5.45 -17.81
C LEU A 136 -8.19 -6.06 -18.30
N GLN A 137 -7.36 -6.55 -17.38
CA GLN A 137 -6.09 -7.21 -17.71
C GLN A 137 -6.31 -8.49 -18.53
N VAL A 138 -7.28 -9.34 -18.14
CA VAL A 138 -7.65 -10.53 -18.91
C VAL A 138 -8.21 -10.14 -20.28
N SER A 139 -9.07 -9.12 -20.35
CA SER A 139 -9.60 -8.60 -21.63
C SER A 139 -8.49 -8.07 -22.55
N ASN A 140 -7.50 -7.35 -22.03
CA ASN A 140 -6.35 -6.91 -22.82
C ASN A 140 -5.50 -8.09 -23.31
N GLY A 141 -5.36 -9.15 -22.51
CA GLY A 141 -4.73 -10.40 -22.94
C GLY A 141 -5.48 -11.08 -24.08
N LEU A 142 -6.80 -11.18 -23.99
CA LEU A 142 -7.65 -11.71 -25.06
C LEU A 142 -7.61 -10.85 -26.32
N LYS A 143 -7.65 -9.52 -26.18
CA LYS A 143 -7.49 -8.59 -27.29
C LYS A 143 -6.18 -8.85 -28.04
N PHE A 144 -5.06 -8.99 -27.32
CA PHE A 144 -3.78 -9.35 -27.95
C PHE A 144 -3.87 -10.68 -28.70
N LEU A 145 -4.49 -11.70 -28.10
CA LEU A 145 -4.64 -13.01 -28.72
C LEU A 145 -5.49 -12.97 -30.00
N HIS A 146 -6.60 -12.25 -29.96
CA HIS A 146 -7.56 -12.15 -31.06
C HIS A 146 -7.04 -11.25 -32.18
N ASP A 147 -6.58 -10.03 -31.85
CA ASP A 147 -6.20 -9.02 -32.84
C ASP A 147 -4.79 -9.26 -33.39
N SER A 148 -3.82 -9.68 -32.55
CA SER A 148 -2.41 -9.80 -32.95
C SER A 148 -1.99 -11.22 -33.28
N VAL A 149 -2.46 -12.22 -32.53
CA VAL A 149 -2.08 -13.63 -32.71
C VAL A 149 -3.08 -14.40 -33.58
N GLN A 150 -4.28 -13.84 -33.80
CA GLN A 150 -5.38 -14.46 -34.55
C GLN A 150 -5.72 -15.87 -34.05
N SER A 151 -5.76 -16.03 -32.72
CA SER A 151 -5.98 -17.31 -32.06
C SER A 151 -7.02 -17.18 -30.94
N VAL A 152 -7.62 -18.30 -30.54
CA VAL A 152 -8.65 -18.39 -29.48
C VAL A 152 -8.15 -19.31 -28.37
N ASP A 153 -8.30 -18.89 -27.12
CA ASP A 153 -7.70 -19.55 -25.96
C ASP A 153 -8.41 -20.87 -25.60
N LEU A 154 -9.75 -20.85 -25.57
CA LEU A 154 -10.62 -21.99 -25.25
C LEU A 154 -10.42 -22.60 -23.85
N ASN A 155 -9.69 -21.94 -22.95
CA ASN A 155 -9.40 -22.41 -21.61
C ASN A 155 -9.58 -21.32 -20.53
N ILE A 156 -10.29 -20.22 -20.84
CA ILE A 156 -10.54 -19.15 -19.87
C ILE A 156 -11.45 -19.66 -18.74
N ASN A 157 -10.90 -19.80 -17.55
CA ASN A 157 -11.57 -20.26 -16.35
C ASN A 157 -10.82 -19.77 -15.09
N PRO A 158 -11.36 -19.93 -13.88
CA PRO A 158 -10.71 -19.41 -12.67
C PRO A 158 -9.32 -20.00 -12.37
N SER A 159 -9.01 -21.19 -12.87
CA SER A 159 -7.69 -21.81 -12.67
C SER A 159 -6.65 -21.40 -13.71
N SER A 160 -7.07 -20.89 -14.87
CA SER A 160 -6.17 -20.35 -15.91
C SER A 160 -5.87 -18.86 -15.72
N ILE A 161 -6.43 -18.22 -14.70
CA ILE A 161 -6.13 -16.82 -14.36
C ILE A 161 -5.41 -16.78 -13.01
N VAL A 162 -4.15 -16.38 -13.04
CA VAL A 162 -3.28 -16.31 -11.87
C VAL A 162 -3.09 -14.88 -11.39
N ILE A 163 -2.87 -14.70 -10.09
CA ILE A 163 -2.62 -13.41 -9.44
C ILE A 163 -1.15 -13.33 -9.02
N THR A 164 -0.44 -12.29 -9.44
CA THR A 164 0.97 -12.05 -9.09
C THR A 164 1.12 -11.32 -7.75
N GLU A 165 2.36 -11.16 -7.26
CA GLU A 165 2.63 -10.36 -6.05
C GLU A 165 2.09 -8.93 -6.13
N ASN A 166 2.10 -8.31 -7.30
CA ASN A 166 1.63 -6.93 -7.51
C ASN A 166 0.10 -6.82 -7.68
N CYS A 167 -0.63 -7.90 -7.37
CA CYS A 167 -2.07 -8.03 -7.57
C CYS A 167 -2.52 -7.93 -9.04
N ASP A 168 -1.63 -8.22 -10.00
CA ASP A 168 -1.98 -8.26 -11.41
C ASP A 168 -2.49 -9.64 -11.81
N TRP A 169 -3.54 -9.67 -12.64
CA TRP A 169 -4.11 -10.88 -13.19
C TRP A 169 -3.46 -11.21 -14.52
N LYS A 170 -3.07 -12.47 -14.68
CA LYS A 170 -2.41 -12.98 -15.88
C LYS A 170 -3.06 -14.27 -16.34
N ILE A 171 -3.21 -14.39 -17.66
CA ILE A 171 -3.64 -15.63 -18.31
C ILE A 171 -2.47 -16.62 -18.29
N CYS A 172 -2.76 -17.83 -17.85
CA CYS A 172 -1.81 -18.92 -17.68
C CYS A 172 -2.39 -20.19 -18.29
N GLY A 173 -1.56 -20.86 -19.09
CA GLY A 173 -1.87 -22.18 -19.60
C GLY A 173 -2.84 -22.13 -20.76
N LEU A 174 -2.28 -22.27 -21.96
CA LEU A 174 -3.04 -22.33 -23.21
C LEU A 174 -2.93 -23.71 -23.87
N PRO A 175 -3.39 -24.79 -23.21
CA PRO A 175 -3.28 -26.14 -23.75
C PRO A 175 -4.19 -26.38 -24.96
N PHE A 176 -5.26 -25.59 -25.11
CA PHE A 176 -6.28 -25.76 -26.14
C PHE A 176 -6.30 -24.62 -27.18
N LEU A 177 -5.24 -23.82 -27.23
CA LEU A 177 -5.08 -22.70 -28.15
C LEU A 177 -5.28 -23.14 -29.61
N GLU A 178 -6.17 -22.48 -30.32
CA GLU A 178 -6.43 -22.72 -31.74
C GLU A 178 -6.17 -21.46 -32.58
N ASN A 179 -5.54 -21.62 -33.74
CA ASN A 179 -5.29 -20.51 -34.67
C ASN A 179 -6.41 -20.45 -35.72
N ILE A 180 -6.97 -19.25 -35.94
CA ILE A 180 -8.13 -19.03 -36.82
C ILE A 180 -7.78 -18.10 -37.99
N ALA A 181 -6.48 -17.92 -38.29
CA ALA A 181 -6.03 -17.04 -39.37
C ALA A 181 -6.59 -17.41 -40.76
N ASN A 182 -6.98 -18.67 -40.97
CA ASN A 182 -7.43 -19.20 -42.28
C ASN A 182 -8.96 -19.40 -42.40
N GLY A 183 -9.76 -18.86 -41.47
CA GLY A 183 -11.22 -18.99 -41.47
C GLY A 183 -11.76 -20.13 -40.60
N ILE A 184 -13.08 -20.33 -40.65
CA ILE A 184 -13.91 -21.13 -39.70
C ILE A 184 -13.21 -22.45 -39.34
N ALA A 185 -12.77 -22.56 -38.08
CA ALA A 185 -12.26 -23.80 -37.54
C ALA A 185 -13.41 -24.57 -36.89
N GLU A 186 -13.67 -25.77 -37.39
CA GLU A 186 -14.55 -26.72 -36.72
C GLU A 186 -13.73 -27.55 -35.73
N LYS A 187 -14.19 -27.63 -34.47
CA LYS A 187 -13.54 -28.41 -33.42
C LYS A 187 -14.56 -29.27 -32.70
N PHE A 188 -14.40 -30.58 -32.84
CA PHE A 188 -15.15 -31.56 -32.08
C PHE A 188 -14.49 -31.73 -30.71
N VAL A 189 -15.28 -31.54 -29.65
CA VAL A 189 -14.83 -31.71 -28.27
C VAL A 189 -15.48 -32.98 -27.74
N ASP A 190 -14.72 -34.08 -27.76
CA ASP A 190 -15.22 -35.37 -27.27
C ASP A 190 -15.38 -35.35 -25.75
N PRO A 191 -16.48 -35.90 -25.20
CA PRO A 191 -16.61 -36.13 -23.77
C PRO A 191 -15.49 -37.08 -23.30
N ILE A 192 -14.59 -36.57 -22.47
CA ILE A 192 -13.50 -37.38 -21.90
C ILE A 192 -14.08 -38.31 -20.83
N ASP A 193 -13.52 -39.53 -20.73
CA ASP A 193 -13.82 -40.45 -19.63
C ASP A 193 -13.66 -39.75 -18.27
N SER A 194 -14.69 -39.79 -17.43
CA SER A 194 -14.72 -39.14 -16.11
C SER A 194 -13.55 -39.51 -15.17
N ARG A 195 -12.90 -40.64 -15.44
CA ARG A 195 -11.77 -41.12 -14.66
C ARG A 195 -10.47 -40.42 -15.06
N LEU A 196 -10.38 -39.89 -16.29
CA LEU A 196 -9.20 -39.16 -16.74
C LEU A 196 -9.09 -37.80 -16.04
N PRO A 197 -7.87 -37.25 -15.91
CA PRO A 197 -7.67 -35.96 -15.29
C PRO A 197 -8.40 -34.84 -16.05
N SER A 198 -9.10 -33.97 -15.31
CA SER A 198 -9.93 -32.89 -15.88
C SER A 198 -9.15 -31.91 -16.75
N PHE A 199 -7.86 -31.70 -16.47
CA PHE A 199 -6.99 -30.76 -17.21
C PHE A 199 -6.65 -31.21 -18.64
N LEU A 200 -6.98 -32.44 -19.03
CA LEU A 200 -6.82 -32.93 -20.41
C LEU A 200 -7.96 -32.51 -21.34
N SER A 201 -9.09 -32.07 -20.78
CA SER A 201 -10.29 -31.62 -21.49
C SER A 201 -10.56 -30.15 -21.26
N ILE A 202 -11.27 -29.56 -22.22
CA ILE A 202 -11.93 -28.27 -22.05
C ILE A 202 -13.00 -28.39 -20.94
N ASP A 203 -13.07 -27.40 -20.05
CA ASP A 203 -14.05 -27.36 -18.97
C ASP A 203 -15.41 -26.87 -19.49
N PHE A 204 -16.41 -27.76 -19.48
CA PHE A 204 -17.75 -27.46 -19.99
C PHE A 204 -18.45 -26.36 -19.18
N ARG A 205 -18.07 -26.12 -17.93
CA ARG A 205 -18.71 -25.09 -17.07
C ARG A 205 -18.43 -23.67 -17.53
N PHE A 206 -17.34 -23.49 -18.29
CA PHE A 206 -16.90 -22.20 -18.83
C PHE A 206 -16.97 -22.15 -20.36
N SER A 207 -17.22 -23.28 -21.02
CA SER A 207 -17.25 -23.36 -22.49
C SER A 207 -18.52 -22.77 -23.10
N SER A 208 -18.42 -22.22 -24.30
CA SER A 208 -19.57 -21.70 -25.03
C SER A 208 -20.46 -22.81 -25.63
N PRO A 209 -21.78 -22.60 -25.74
CA PRO A 209 -22.66 -23.47 -26.53
C PRO A 209 -22.29 -23.52 -28.01
N ASN A 210 -21.70 -22.45 -28.53
CA ASN A 210 -21.23 -22.37 -29.91
C ASN A 210 -20.11 -23.38 -30.19
N LEU A 211 -19.17 -23.56 -29.24
CA LEU A 211 -18.13 -24.58 -29.33
C LEU A 211 -18.68 -25.99 -29.11
N LEU A 212 -19.38 -26.22 -27.99
CA LEU A 212 -19.74 -27.59 -27.59
C LEU A 212 -20.91 -28.20 -28.37
N LEU A 213 -21.88 -27.40 -28.80
CA LEU A 213 -23.09 -27.88 -29.49
C LEU A 213 -23.04 -27.68 -31.00
N LYS A 214 -22.33 -26.66 -31.48
CA LYS A 214 -22.24 -26.34 -32.91
C LYS A 214 -20.86 -26.65 -33.51
N HIS A 215 -19.88 -27.04 -32.69
CA HIS A 215 -18.52 -27.35 -33.11
C HIS A 215 -17.80 -26.21 -33.83
N LYS A 216 -18.23 -24.95 -33.62
CA LYS A 216 -17.64 -23.77 -34.25
C LYS A 216 -16.68 -23.11 -33.26
N VAL A 217 -15.46 -22.84 -33.72
CA VAL A 217 -14.47 -22.07 -32.96
C VAL A 217 -14.50 -20.62 -33.46
N ASP A 218 -14.70 -19.69 -32.52
CA ASP A 218 -14.78 -18.25 -32.80
C ASP A 218 -14.36 -17.44 -31.55
N TYR A 219 -13.94 -16.18 -31.74
CA TYR A 219 -13.50 -15.28 -30.67
C TYR A 219 -14.57 -15.08 -29.58
N ILE A 220 -15.86 -15.20 -29.94
CA ILE A 220 -16.99 -15.14 -29.01
C ILE A 220 -16.98 -16.28 -27.97
N ASN A 221 -16.26 -17.37 -28.22
CA ASN A 221 -16.11 -18.47 -27.27
C ASN A 221 -15.35 -18.03 -26.01
N ASP A 222 -14.26 -17.26 -26.17
CA ASP A 222 -13.49 -16.72 -25.05
C ASP A 222 -14.30 -15.66 -24.29
N LEU A 223 -15.09 -14.83 -25.00
CA LEU A 223 -15.98 -13.85 -24.38
C LEU A 223 -17.07 -14.50 -23.52
N PHE A 224 -17.67 -15.58 -23.99
CA PHE A 224 -18.62 -16.36 -23.19
C PHE A 224 -17.95 -16.93 -21.93
N SER A 225 -16.75 -17.46 -22.08
CA SER A 225 -15.96 -18.01 -20.98
C SER A 225 -15.63 -16.93 -19.93
N LEU A 226 -15.30 -15.72 -20.39
CA LEU A 226 -15.10 -14.56 -19.54
C LEU A 226 -16.38 -14.16 -18.78
N CYS A 227 -17.57 -14.20 -19.42
CA CYS A 227 -18.84 -14.02 -18.71
C CYS A 227 -19.03 -15.10 -17.62
N CYS A 228 -18.70 -16.36 -17.89
CA CYS A 228 -18.77 -17.40 -16.87
C CYS A 228 -17.83 -17.10 -15.69
N VAL A 229 -16.64 -16.55 -15.93
CA VAL A 229 -15.70 -16.11 -14.88
C VAL A 229 -16.25 -14.90 -14.12
N ILE A 230 -16.84 -13.91 -14.79
CA ILE A 230 -17.49 -12.76 -14.14
C ILE A 230 -18.60 -13.25 -13.21
N TYR A 231 -19.43 -14.18 -13.66
CA TYR A 231 -20.47 -14.78 -12.82
C TYR A 231 -19.87 -15.47 -11.60
N PHE A 232 -18.83 -16.29 -11.79
CA PHE A 232 -18.13 -17.00 -10.72
C PHE A 232 -17.58 -16.04 -9.64
N LEU A 233 -17.00 -14.91 -10.05
CA LEU A 233 -16.41 -13.92 -9.13
C LEU A 233 -17.47 -13.24 -8.26
N PHE A 234 -18.58 -12.80 -8.85
CA PHE A 234 -19.63 -12.07 -8.12
C PHE A 234 -20.65 -12.97 -7.40
N ASN A 235 -20.63 -14.28 -7.65
CA ASN A 235 -21.51 -15.25 -6.98
C ASN A 235 -20.76 -16.19 -6.01
N ASP A 236 -19.71 -15.69 -5.37
CA ASP A 236 -18.98 -16.41 -4.31
C ASP A 236 -18.43 -17.78 -4.76
N GLY A 237 -18.02 -17.89 -6.03
CA GLY A 237 -17.49 -19.12 -6.61
C GLY A 237 -18.54 -20.09 -7.17
N GLU A 238 -19.82 -19.72 -7.20
CA GLU A 238 -20.86 -20.51 -7.85
C GLU A 238 -20.72 -20.49 -9.38
N TYR A 239 -20.87 -21.66 -10.01
CA TYR A 239 -20.83 -21.77 -11.47
C TYR A 239 -22.17 -21.42 -12.10
N MET A 240 -22.14 -20.60 -13.16
CA MET A 240 -23.33 -20.28 -13.97
C MET A 240 -23.91 -21.54 -14.62
N ILE A 241 -23.03 -22.38 -15.19
CA ILE A 241 -23.38 -23.66 -15.79
C ILE A 241 -22.97 -24.75 -14.81
N LYS A 242 -23.96 -25.36 -14.17
CA LYS A 242 -23.75 -26.46 -13.23
C LYS A 242 -23.81 -27.80 -13.97
N CYS A 243 -22.71 -28.15 -14.62
CA CYS A 243 -22.52 -29.46 -15.24
C CYS A 243 -21.30 -30.16 -14.64
N HIS A 244 -21.39 -31.49 -14.47
CA HIS A 244 -20.22 -32.30 -14.20
C HIS A 244 -19.62 -32.76 -15.53
N GLN A 245 -18.29 -32.77 -15.63
CA GLN A 245 -17.58 -33.28 -16.81
C GLN A 245 -17.98 -34.75 -17.10
N SER A 246 -18.33 -35.51 -16.05
CA SER A 246 -18.80 -36.90 -16.13
C SER A 246 -20.26 -37.08 -16.58
N SER A 247 -21.11 -36.05 -16.46
CA SER A 247 -22.53 -36.14 -16.84
C SER A 247 -22.79 -35.96 -18.34
N GLY A 248 -21.73 -35.66 -19.12
CA GLY A 248 -21.78 -35.60 -20.57
C GLY A 248 -22.45 -34.34 -21.15
N LEU A 249 -22.56 -34.31 -22.48
CA LEU A 249 -23.10 -33.18 -23.26
C LEU A 249 -24.60 -32.94 -23.00
N THR A 250 -25.35 -33.97 -22.61
CA THR A 250 -26.80 -33.90 -22.39
C THR A 250 -27.19 -33.04 -21.18
N ASP A 251 -26.44 -33.13 -20.08
CA ASP A 251 -26.67 -32.26 -18.93
C ASP A 251 -26.29 -30.81 -19.26
N TYR A 252 -25.19 -30.63 -20.00
CA TYR A 252 -24.80 -29.32 -20.50
C TYR A 252 -25.92 -28.67 -21.35
N GLU A 253 -26.46 -29.38 -22.33
CA GLU A 253 -27.62 -28.91 -23.13
C GLU A 253 -28.82 -28.51 -22.26
N ARG A 254 -29.11 -29.28 -21.21
CA ARG A 254 -30.20 -28.97 -20.27
C ARG A 254 -29.94 -27.67 -19.52
N GLN A 255 -28.72 -27.44 -19.05
CA GLN A 255 -28.37 -26.20 -18.35
C GLN A 255 -28.41 -24.99 -19.31
N ILE A 256 -27.95 -25.14 -20.55
CA ILE A 256 -28.06 -24.08 -21.57
C ILE A 256 -29.51 -23.75 -21.88
N LYS A 257 -30.40 -24.75 -22.01
CA LYS A 257 -31.85 -24.50 -22.18
C LYS A 257 -32.44 -23.68 -21.03
N LYS A 258 -32.05 -23.95 -19.78
CA LYS A 258 -32.47 -23.14 -18.62
C LYS A 258 -31.92 -21.72 -18.68
N LEU A 259 -30.65 -21.56 -19.03
CA LEU A 259 -30.04 -20.24 -19.21
C LEU A 259 -30.78 -19.42 -20.28
N ASN A 260 -31.14 -20.05 -21.40
CA ASN A 260 -31.85 -19.39 -22.49
C ASN A 260 -33.27 -18.96 -22.08
N GLN A 261 -33.95 -19.75 -21.24
CA GLN A 261 -35.24 -19.34 -20.66
C GLN A 261 -35.09 -18.11 -19.76
N VAL A 262 -34.03 -18.05 -18.96
CA VAL A 262 -33.71 -16.88 -18.11
C VAL A 262 -33.37 -15.66 -18.98
N LEU A 263 -32.56 -15.82 -20.03
CA LEU A 263 -32.21 -14.71 -20.93
C LEU A 263 -33.41 -14.20 -21.73
N GLY A 264 -34.31 -15.10 -22.15
CA GLY A 264 -35.56 -14.74 -22.83
C GLY A 264 -36.53 -13.96 -21.96
N SER A 265 -36.64 -14.28 -20.67
CA SER A 265 -37.52 -13.55 -19.73
C SER A 265 -37.06 -12.11 -19.50
N ILE A 266 -35.75 -11.86 -19.58
CA ILE A 266 -35.16 -10.52 -19.44
C ILE A 266 -35.62 -9.59 -20.58
N GLN A 267 -35.74 -10.11 -21.81
CA GLN A 267 -36.20 -9.32 -22.96
C GLN A 267 -37.67 -8.89 -22.84
N THR A 268 -38.49 -9.68 -22.14
CA THR A 268 -39.92 -9.41 -21.95
C THR A 268 -40.23 -8.52 -20.74
N ASN A 269 -39.25 -8.30 -19.85
CA ASN A 269 -39.42 -7.47 -18.66
C ASN A 269 -39.20 -5.98 -18.98
N SER A 270 -40.29 -5.23 -19.10
CA SER A 270 -40.30 -3.77 -19.29
C SER A 270 -40.01 -2.98 -18.01
N THR A 271 -39.83 -3.64 -16.87
CA THR A 271 -39.74 -3.02 -15.53
C THR A 271 -38.34 -2.60 -15.10
N GLY A 272 -37.30 -2.80 -15.92
CA GLY A 272 -35.92 -2.34 -15.65
C GLY A 272 -35.21 -3.03 -14.47
N ASN A 273 -35.87 -3.96 -13.76
CA ASN A 273 -35.31 -4.67 -12.62
C ASN A 273 -34.46 -5.87 -13.07
N LYS A 274 -33.31 -6.09 -12.42
CA LYS A 274 -32.44 -7.25 -12.67
C LYS A 274 -33.16 -8.57 -12.38
N HIS A 275 -32.88 -9.57 -13.21
CA HIS A 275 -33.36 -10.93 -12.96
C HIS A 275 -32.66 -11.52 -11.72
N ALA A 276 -33.41 -12.25 -10.87
CA ALA A 276 -32.91 -12.79 -9.60
C ALA A 276 -31.63 -13.65 -9.76
N PHE A 277 -31.53 -14.38 -10.88
CA PHE A 277 -30.35 -15.20 -11.22
C PHE A 277 -29.05 -14.40 -11.36
N PHE A 278 -29.13 -13.12 -11.71
CA PHE A 278 -27.99 -12.22 -11.94
C PHE A 278 -27.95 -11.06 -10.93
N ASN A 279 -28.68 -11.16 -9.80
CA ASN A 279 -28.82 -10.06 -8.86
C ASN A 279 -27.50 -9.62 -8.20
N LYS A 280 -26.54 -10.55 -8.04
CA LYS A 280 -25.22 -10.25 -7.47
C LYS A 280 -24.27 -9.57 -8.46
N ILE A 281 -24.59 -9.54 -9.76
CA ILE A 281 -23.76 -8.87 -10.78
C ILE A 281 -23.97 -7.35 -10.64
N PRO A 282 -22.92 -6.52 -10.55
CA PRO A 282 -23.11 -5.08 -10.37
C PRO A 282 -23.75 -4.39 -11.60
N ASP A 283 -24.38 -3.23 -11.39
CA ASP A 283 -25.20 -2.54 -12.42
C ASP A 283 -24.42 -2.16 -13.67
N ASN A 284 -23.18 -1.68 -13.50
CA ASN A 284 -22.25 -1.33 -14.58
C ASN A 284 -21.89 -2.54 -15.47
N TYR A 285 -21.85 -3.75 -14.93
CA TYR A 285 -21.57 -4.98 -15.70
C TYR A 285 -22.80 -5.50 -16.42
N TYR A 286 -23.99 -5.34 -15.83
CA TYR A 286 -25.18 -6.10 -16.18
C TYR A 286 -25.56 -6.01 -17.67
N ILE A 287 -25.58 -4.81 -18.25
CA ILE A 287 -26.03 -4.61 -19.63
C ILE A 287 -25.07 -5.31 -20.61
N THR A 288 -23.78 -5.01 -20.54
CA THR A 288 -22.75 -5.62 -21.40
C THR A 288 -22.65 -7.13 -21.19
N PHE A 289 -22.78 -7.58 -19.94
CA PHE A 289 -22.77 -8.99 -19.60
C PHE A 289 -23.92 -9.77 -20.26
N ILE A 290 -25.15 -9.25 -20.19
CA ILE A 290 -26.32 -9.88 -20.82
C ILE A 290 -26.20 -9.86 -22.35
N ASP A 291 -25.72 -8.75 -22.93
CA ASP A 291 -25.54 -8.62 -24.38
C ASP A 291 -24.53 -9.65 -24.93
N ILE A 292 -23.41 -9.86 -24.25
CA ILE A 292 -22.43 -10.91 -24.62
C ILE A 292 -23.07 -12.30 -24.52
N LEU A 293 -23.79 -12.60 -23.44
CA LEU A 293 -24.43 -13.91 -23.26
C LEU A 293 -25.50 -14.21 -24.31
N GLN A 294 -26.21 -13.19 -24.82
CA GLN A 294 -27.21 -13.38 -25.87
C GLN A 294 -26.57 -13.62 -27.24
N ASN A 295 -25.58 -12.80 -27.62
CA ASN A 295 -24.95 -12.89 -28.93
C ASN A 295 -23.97 -14.08 -29.07
N SER A 296 -23.48 -14.63 -27.96
CA SER A 296 -22.59 -15.81 -27.95
C SER A 296 -23.28 -17.15 -28.24
N GLN A 297 -24.62 -17.18 -28.27
CA GLN A 297 -25.40 -18.41 -28.45
C GLN A 297 -25.83 -18.64 -29.91
N GLU A 298 -25.92 -17.59 -30.72
CA GLU A 298 -26.23 -17.66 -32.14
C GLU A 298 -24.93 -17.70 -32.96
N SER A 299 -24.88 -18.51 -34.01
CA SER A 299 -23.72 -18.53 -34.91
C SER A 299 -23.93 -17.44 -35.95
N ASN A 300 -23.09 -16.42 -35.93
CA ASN A 300 -23.14 -15.23 -36.80
C ASN A 300 -22.96 -15.52 -38.31
N THR A 301 -22.81 -16.80 -38.70
CA THR A 301 -22.53 -17.19 -40.09
C THR A 301 -23.78 -17.46 -40.93
N ASP A 302 -24.91 -17.79 -40.30
CA ASP A 302 -26.04 -18.42 -41.03
C ASP A 302 -27.25 -17.48 -41.21
N VAL A 303 -27.17 -16.26 -40.69
CA VAL A 303 -28.19 -15.22 -40.83
C VAL A 303 -27.52 -13.97 -41.39
N ILE A 304 -28.07 -13.40 -42.46
CA ILE A 304 -27.72 -12.05 -42.92
C ILE A 304 -28.08 -11.08 -41.78
N GLN A 305 -27.17 -10.85 -40.83
CA GLN A 305 -27.45 -10.05 -39.64
C GLN A 305 -26.85 -8.65 -39.76
N LEU A 306 -27.75 -7.68 -39.78
CA LEU A 306 -27.52 -6.24 -39.59
C LEU A 306 -27.03 -5.88 -38.16
N LYS A 307 -26.59 -6.86 -37.35
CA LYS A 307 -26.15 -6.68 -35.96
C LYS A 307 -24.62 -6.74 -35.86
N LYS A 308 -24.04 -5.78 -35.13
CA LYS A 308 -22.60 -5.67 -34.88
C LYS A 308 -22.12 -6.89 -34.06
N ILE A 309 -21.07 -7.56 -34.52
CA ILE A 309 -20.40 -8.63 -33.75
C ILE A 309 -19.75 -7.99 -32.53
N ILE A 310 -20.03 -8.51 -31.34
CA ILE A 310 -19.38 -8.06 -30.11
C ILE A 310 -17.98 -8.62 -30.06
N THR A 311 -17.00 -7.74 -29.92
CA THR A 311 -15.59 -8.05 -29.81
C THR A 311 -15.08 -7.74 -28.40
N VAL A 312 -13.87 -8.20 -28.08
CA VAL A 312 -13.19 -7.84 -26.82
C VAL A 312 -12.98 -6.33 -26.73
N ASN A 313 -12.80 -5.63 -27.85
CA ASN A 313 -12.67 -4.17 -27.89
C ASN A 313 -13.94 -3.47 -27.38
N ASP A 314 -15.13 -3.96 -27.74
CA ASP A 314 -16.40 -3.42 -27.24
C ASP A 314 -16.53 -3.57 -25.72
N LEU A 315 -16.01 -4.67 -25.16
CA LEU A 315 -15.96 -4.89 -23.72
C LEU A 315 -14.99 -3.91 -23.03
N ILE A 316 -13.80 -3.69 -23.62
CA ILE A 316 -12.79 -2.76 -23.09
C ILE A 316 -13.28 -1.30 -23.12
N GLU A 317 -13.99 -0.90 -24.17
CA GLU A 317 -14.55 0.45 -24.34
C GLU A 317 -15.81 0.70 -23.48
N SER A 318 -16.35 -0.35 -22.85
CA SER A 318 -17.54 -0.24 -22.02
C SER A 318 -17.33 0.61 -20.76
N ASN A 319 -18.43 1.08 -20.18
CA ASN A 319 -18.43 1.85 -18.94
C ASN A 319 -17.88 1.08 -17.74
N ILE A 320 -17.74 -0.25 -17.84
CA ILE A 320 -17.21 -1.13 -16.79
C ILE A 320 -15.80 -0.68 -16.37
N PHE A 321 -14.93 -0.42 -17.35
CA PHE A 321 -13.53 -0.10 -17.10
C PHE A 321 -13.25 1.40 -17.09
N ASN A 322 -14.24 2.21 -17.46
CA ASN A 322 -14.10 3.65 -17.61
C ASN A 322 -14.37 4.42 -16.30
N ASN A 323 -13.66 4.03 -15.23
CA ASN A 323 -13.69 4.70 -13.93
C ASN A 323 -12.34 5.36 -13.62
N GLU A 324 -12.34 6.49 -12.92
CA GLU A 324 -11.16 7.20 -12.43
C GLU A 324 -10.17 6.30 -11.70
N LEU A 325 -10.62 5.39 -10.83
CA LEU A 325 -9.72 4.50 -10.09
C LEU A 325 -8.98 3.52 -11.00
N ILE A 326 -9.65 3.04 -12.06
CA ILE A 326 -9.03 2.16 -13.07
C ILE A 326 -8.03 2.94 -13.92
N ARG A 327 -8.34 4.19 -14.27
CA ARG A 327 -7.40 5.08 -14.97
C ARG A 327 -6.15 5.34 -14.13
N ILE A 328 -6.30 5.58 -12.83
CA ILE A 328 -5.16 5.71 -11.90
C ILE A 328 -4.32 4.43 -11.91
N LEU A 329 -4.94 3.24 -11.84
CA LEU A 329 -4.22 1.97 -11.90
C LEU A 329 -3.50 1.73 -13.23
N ASN A 330 -4.07 2.18 -14.36
CA ASN A 330 -3.39 2.11 -15.66
C ASN A 330 -2.15 3.01 -15.69
N ILE A 331 -2.25 4.24 -15.17
CA ILE A 331 -1.09 5.16 -15.09
C ILE A 331 -0.02 4.60 -14.14
N ILE A 332 -0.43 3.95 -13.04
CA ILE A 332 0.48 3.29 -12.11
C ILE A 332 1.29 2.18 -12.80
N ASP A 333 0.68 1.38 -13.68
CA ASP A 333 1.37 0.32 -14.41
C ASP A 333 2.47 0.85 -15.34
N GLU A 334 2.24 2.04 -15.90
CA GLU A 334 3.18 2.72 -16.81
C GLU A 334 4.07 3.73 -16.09
N PHE A 335 3.94 3.85 -14.76
CA PHE A 335 4.49 4.96 -13.99
C PHE A 335 6.00 5.11 -14.18
N GLU A 336 6.76 4.02 -14.21
CA GLU A 336 8.22 4.06 -14.39
C GLU A 336 8.62 4.74 -15.71
N THR A 337 7.82 4.55 -16.77
CA THR A 337 8.07 5.07 -18.12
C THR A 337 7.74 6.56 -18.28
N LEU A 338 6.96 7.13 -17.36
CA LEU A 338 6.53 8.52 -17.42
C LEU A 338 7.69 9.51 -17.17
N PRO A 339 7.65 10.70 -17.78
CA PRO A 339 8.58 11.77 -17.47
C PRO A 339 8.34 12.32 -16.04
N VAL A 340 9.38 12.90 -15.44
CA VAL A 340 9.36 13.37 -14.04
C VAL A 340 8.24 14.39 -13.77
N THR A 341 7.97 15.29 -14.72
CA THR A 341 6.92 16.32 -14.60
C THR A 341 5.51 15.73 -14.57
N GLU A 342 5.25 14.70 -15.37
CA GLU A 342 3.98 13.97 -15.36
C GLU A 342 3.84 13.14 -14.09
N LYS A 343 4.92 12.49 -13.63
CA LYS A 343 4.96 11.78 -12.34
C LYS A 343 4.53 12.70 -11.19
N ILE A 344 5.11 13.90 -11.10
CA ILE A 344 4.76 14.89 -10.06
C ILE A 344 3.28 15.28 -10.15
N THR A 345 2.80 15.59 -11.36
CA THR A 345 1.41 16.00 -11.58
C THR A 345 0.43 14.90 -11.20
N PHE A 346 0.77 13.66 -11.52
CA PHE A 346 -0.01 12.49 -11.14
C PHE A 346 -0.03 12.28 -9.62
N LEU A 347 1.13 12.31 -8.95
CA LEU A 347 1.23 12.12 -7.49
C LEU A 347 0.46 13.19 -6.70
N LYS A 348 0.43 14.44 -7.20
CA LYS A 348 -0.39 15.51 -6.63
C LYS A 348 -1.89 15.24 -6.68
N LYS A 349 -2.36 14.50 -7.69
CA LYS A 349 -3.77 14.08 -7.78
C LYS A 349 -4.03 12.81 -6.97
N LEU A 350 -3.09 11.86 -7.01
CA LEU A 350 -3.20 10.57 -6.33
C LEU A 350 -3.48 10.73 -4.83
N LYS A 351 -2.86 11.70 -4.16
CA LYS A 351 -3.03 11.91 -2.72
C LYS A 351 -4.47 12.16 -2.25
N LEU A 352 -5.35 12.60 -3.15
CA LEU A 352 -6.77 12.81 -2.86
C LEU A 352 -7.60 11.52 -2.94
N GLU A 353 -7.10 10.53 -3.67
CA GLU A 353 -7.83 9.32 -4.05
C GLU A 353 -7.21 8.04 -3.45
N ILE A 354 -6.00 8.13 -2.90
CA ILE A 354 -5.20 6.97 -2.46
C ILE A 354 -5.90 6.13 -1.38
N GLU A 355 -6.70 6.75 -0.52
CA GLU A 355 -7.43 6.05 0.55
C GLU A 355 -8.59 5.19 0.04
N LYS A 356 -9.05 5.40 -1.20
CA LYS A 356 -10.13 4.60 -1.81
C LYS A 356 -9.66 3.24 -2.32
N PHE A 357 -8.35 3.00 -2.37
CA PHE A 357 -7.81 1.72 -2.85
C PHE A 357 -7.76 0.68 -1.73
N PRO A 358 -8.02 -0.60 -2.08
CA PRO A 358 -7.95 -1.70 -1.13
C PRO A 358 -6.52 -1.95 -0.66
N LYS A 359 -6.38 -2.42 0.59
CA LYS A 359 -5.08 -2.60 1.26
C LYS A 359 -4.09 -3.45 0.48
N PRO A 360 -4.48 -4.58 -0.17
CA PRO A 360 -3.54 -5.37 -0.96
C PRO A 360 -2.87 -4.56 -2.08
N LEU A 361 -3.62 -3.72 -2.80
CA LEU A 361 -3.07 -2.84 -3.83
C LEU A 361 -2.11 -1.82 -3.23
N LEU A 362 -2.49 -1.16 -2.12
CA LEU A 362 -1.61 -0.20 -1.46
C LEU A 362 -0.27 -0.82 -1.07
N ILE A 363 -0.30 -2.02 -0.48
CA ILE A 363 0.86 -2.69 0.10
C ILE A 363 1.80 -3.29 -0.95
N ASN A 364 1.22 -3.89 -1.99
CA ASN A 364 1.99 -4.69 -2.95
C ASN A 364 2.23 -3.97 -4.28
N LYS A 365 1.47 -2.92 -4.60
CA LYS A 365 1.60 -2.18 -5.86
C LYS A 365 2.06 -0.75 -5.63
N PHE A 366 1.30 0.04 -4.87
CA PHE A 366 1.61 1.47 -4.69
C PHE A 366 2.90 1.69 -3.91
N ILE A 367 3.11 1.04 -2.76
CA ILE A 367 4.32 1.24 -1.95
C ILE A 367 5.60 0.94 -2.75
N PRO A 368 5.76 -0.23 -3.40
CA PRO A 368 6.96 -0.51 -4.19
C PRO A 368 7.20 0.52 -5.30
N ILE A 369 6.16 0.94 -6.02
CA ILE A 369 6.27 1.91 -7.12
C ILE A 369 6.67 3.29 -6.58
N LEU A 370 6.07 3.76 -5.48
CA LEU A 370 6.41 5.04 -4.86
C LEU A 370 7.82 5.07 -4.27
N ILE A 371 8.30 3.94 -3.74
CA ILE A 371 9.68 3.81 -3.25
C ILE A 371 10.66 3.83 -4.44
N ASN A 372 10.38 3.05 -5.49
CA ASN A 372 11.23 2.96 -6.68
C ASN A 372 11.19 4.24 -7.53
N ALA A 373 10.16 5.08 -7.36
CA ALA A 373 10.08 6.40 -8.00
C ALA A 373 11.27 7.30 -7.64
N VAL A 374 11.83 7.11 -6.44
CA VAL A 374 12.98 7.86 -5.96
C VAL A 374 14.24 7.06 -6.22
N ASP A 375 14.98 7.46 -7.27
CA ASP A 375 16.28 6.87 -7.57
C ASP A 375 17.30 7.22 -6.47
N MET A 376 17.57 6.22 -5.61
CA MET A 376 18.50 6.35 -4.50
C MET A 376 19.96 6.52 -4.93
N ASP A 377 20.31 6.19 -6.18
CA ASP A 377 21.66 6.39 -6.71
C ASP A 377 21.90 7.85 -7.12
N GLN A 378 20.83 8.55 -7.51
CA GLN A 378 20.85 9.99 -7.74
C GLN A 378 20.82 10.79 -6.42
N VAL A 379 20.20 10.22 -5.38
CA VAL A 379 20.22 10.80 -4.03
C VAL A 379 21.53 10.44 -3.30
N LYS A 380 22.63 11.06 -3.74
CA LYS A 380 23.94 10.97 -3.08
C LYS A 380 23.96 11.84 -1.82
N LYS A 381 24.69 11.39 -0.79
CA LYS A 381 24.88 12.16 0.44
C LYS A 381 25.50 13.54 0.10
N ASN A 382 24.91 14.59 0.66
CA ASN A 382 25.41 15.97 0.60
C ASN A 382 25.39 16.64 -0.79
N VAL A 383 24.67 16.08 -1.76
CA VAL A 383 24.40 16.74 -3.04
C VAL A 383 22.93 17.17 -3.05
N GLN A 384 22.67 18.45 -3.33
CA GLN A 384 21.29 18.92 -3.49
C GLN A 384 20.69 18.33 -4.77
N PRO A 385 19.50 17.69 -4.70
CA PRO A 385 18.81 17.24 -5.89
C PRO A 385 18.41 18.42 -6.77
N THR A 386 18.07 18.15 -8.04
CA THR A 386 17.41 19.16 -8.87
C THR A 386 16.04 19.52 -8.27
N PRO A 387 15.52 20.75 -8.48
CA PRO A 387 14.22 21.16 -7.93
C PRO A 387 13.07 20.20 -8.29
N GLU A 388 13.08 19.67 -9.52
CA GLU A 388 12.10 18.68 -9.99
C GLU A 388 12.21 17.37 -9.20
N MET A 389 13.43 16.91 -8.91
CA MET A 389 13.64 15.71 -8.10
C MET A 389 13.26 15.94 -6.64
N GLU A 390 13.51 17.13 -6.08
CA GLU A 390 13.03 17.48 -4.74
C GLU A 390 11.50 17.39 -4.67
N GLU A 391 10.80 17.93 -5.66
CA GLU A 391 9.34 17.88 -5.71
C GLU A 391 8.81 16.46 -5.89
N LEU A 392 9.45 15.64 -6.73
CA LEU A 392 9.11 14.22 -6.89
C LEU A 392 9.27 13.46 -5.57
N ILE A 393 10.36 13.68 -4.84
CA ILE A 393 10.60 13.06 -3.52
C ILE A 393 9.53 13.48 -2.53
N ILE A 394 9.19 14.77 -2.47
CA ILE A 394 8.16 15.30 -1.55
C ILE A 394 6.82 14.62 -1.84
N GLU A 395 6.34 14.66 -3.09
CA GLU A 395 5.02 14.13 -3.42
C GLU A 395 4.97 12.59 -3.29
N SER A 396 6.07 11.88 -3.60
CA SER A 396 6.14 10.42 -3.39
C SER A 396 6.07 10.07 -1.90
N CYS A 397 6.81 10.79 -1.06
CA CYS A 397 6.80 10.57 0.39
C CYS A 397 5.48 10.99 1.03
N ASP A 398 4.84 12.06 0.55
CA ASP A 398 3.55 12.51 1.07
C ASP A 398 2.48 11.43 0.83
N ASN A 399 2.41 10.91 -0.40
CA ASN A 399 1.54 9.77 -0.73
C ASN A 399 1.83 8.54 0.15
N LEU A 400 3.12 8.19 0.36
CA LEU A 400 3.51 7.09 1.25
C LEU A 400 3.05 7.29 2.70
N VAL A 401 3.07 8.51 3.22
CA VAL A 401 2.63 8.77 4.60
C VAL A 401 1.11 8.79 4.70
N ILE A 402 0.41 9.34 3.71
CA ILE A 402 -1.07 9.34 3.67
C ILE A 402 -1.59 7.90 3.62
N LEU A 403 -1.10 7.07 2.69
CA LEU A 403 -1.55 5.66 2.60
C LEU A 403 -1.22 4.86 3.86
N SER A 404 -0.17 5.24 4.60
CA SER A 404 0.25 4.55 5.82
C SER A 404 -0.75 4.64 6.96
N GLN A 405 -1.71 5.57 6.91
CA GLN A 405 -2.77 5.70 7.91
C GLN A 405 -3.66 4.44 8.00
N ASN A 406 -3.82 3.73 6.88
CA ASN A 406 -4.68 2.54 6.76
C ASN A 406 -3.92 1.22 6.89
N LEU A 407 -2.59 1.28 7.10
CA LEU A 407 -1.72 0.12 7.22
C LEU A 407 -1.60 -0.38 8.66
N SER A 408 -1.16 -1.64 8.80
CA SER A 408 -0.73 -2.16 10.09
C SER A 408 0.63 -1.57 10.49
N GLN A 409 0.89 -1.50 11.80
CA GLN A 409 2.17 -1.05 12.35
C GLN A 409 3.36 -1.81 11.72
N LEU A 410 3.26 -3.14 11.64
CA LEU A 410 4.32 -4.00 11.12
C LEU A 410 4.60 -3.73 9.64
N THR A 411 3.54 -3.54 8.84
CA THR A 411 3.70 -3.20 7.42
C THR A 411 4.40 -1.85 7.25
N PHE A 412 4.05 -0.85 8.06
CA PHE A 412 4.69 0.46 8.01
C PHE A 412 6.17 0.38 8.41
N THR A 413 6.49 -0.30 9.51
CA THR A 413 7.86 -0.43 10.02
C THR A 413 8.78 -1.18 9.06
N ASP A 414 8.24 -2.15 8.32
CA ASP A 414 9.04 -3.01 7.45
C ASP A 414 9.20 -2.44 6.04
N LYS A 415 8.14 -1.84 5.48
CA LYS A 415 8.13 -1.40 4.07
C LYS A 415 8.38 0.11 3.88
N VAL A 416 7.81 0.97 4.73
CA VAL A 416 7.79 2.43 4.49
C VAL A 416 8.81 3.18 5.35
N PHE A 417 8.83 2.90 6.65
CA PHE A 417 9.67 3.61 7.61
C PHE A 417 11.19 3.53 7.30
N PRO A 418 11.76 2.40 6.86
CA PRO A 418 13.20 2.33 6.53
C PRO A 418 13.58 3.28 5.40
N PHE A 419 12.69 3.45 4.41
CA PHE A 419 12.89 4.37 3.31
C PHE A 419 12.90 5.83 3.80
N ILE A 420 11.93 6.21 4.65
CA ILE A 420 11.88 7.55 5.27
C ILE A 420 13.17 7.84 6.06
N LEU A 421 13.67 6.87 6.84
CA LEU A 421 14.92 7.03 7.60
C LEU A 421 16.14 7.23 6.70
N ILE A 422 16.22 6.50 5.58
CA ILE A 422 17.32 6.63 4.63
C ILE A 422 17.28 8.02 3.99
N LEU A 423 16.09 8.49 3.57
CA LEU A 423 15.91 9.82 2.99
C LEU A 423 16.26 10.92 3.99
N LEU A 424 15.78 10.83 5.24
CA LEU A 424 16.12 11.79 6.30
C LEU A 424 17.63 11.89 6.52
N LYS A 425 18.38 10.79 6.38
CA LYS A 425 19.84 10.78 6.53
C LYS A 425 20.59 11.36 5.33
N ARG A 426 20.04 11.27 4.12
CA ARG A 426 20.73 11.67 2.88
C ARG A 426 20.36 13.08 2.43
N LEU A 427 19.12 13.50 2.65
CA LEU A 427 18.55 14.76 2.18
C LEU A 427 18.75 15.89 3.20
N GLN A 428 18.97 17.10 2.70
CA GLN A 428 19.18 18.29 3.53
C GLN A 428 18.26 19.47 3.18
N PHE A 429 17.44 19.36 2.13
CA PHE A 429 16.56 20.44 1.69
C PHE A 429 15.33 20.59 2.59
N ASP A 430 14.80 21.81 2.63
CA ASP A 430 13.78 22.20 3.61
C ASP A 430 12.39 21.63 3.32
N GLY A 431 12.03 21.43 2.05
CA GLY A 431 10.74 20.85 1.65
C GLY A 431 10.45 19.50 2.30
N PHE A 432 11.45 18.59 2.34
CA PHE A 432 11.29 17.27 2.95
C PHE A 432 11.18 17.34 4.48
N LYS A 433 11.94 18.24 5.12
CA LYS A 433 11.83 18.51 6.56
C LYS A 433 10.43 19.00 6.92
N ILE A 434 9.90 19.94 6.15
CA ILE A 434 8.55 20.49 6.32
C ILE A 434 7.49 19.39 6.19
N LEU A 435 7.62 18.51 5.19
CA LEU A 435 6.71 17.38 4.99
C LEU A 435 6.69 16.46 6.23
N LEU A 436 7.86 16.03 6.71
CA LEU A 436 7.95 15.15 7.88
C LEU A 436 7.41 15.81 9.14
N LEU A 437 7.65 17.11 9.34
CA LEU A 437 7.11 17.86 10.47
C LEU A 437 5.58 17.97 10.41
N LYS A 438 4.99 18.20 9.24
CA LYS A 438 3.52 18.24 9.08
C LYS A 438 2.88 16.89 9.38
N ASN A 439 3.54 15.81 8.94
CA ASN A 439 3.01 14.46 9.07
C ASN A 439 3.56 13.71 10.31
N LEU A 440 4.24 14.40 11.23
CA LEU A 440 4.80 13.80 12.45
C LEU A 440 3.75 13.08 13.31
N PRO A 441 2.52 13.62 13.52
CA PRO A 441 1.49 12.92 14.28
C PRO A 441 1.03 11.62 13.60
N ILE A 442 1.00 11.57 12.27
CA ILE A 442 0.66 10.37 11.52
C ILE A 442 1.75 9.32 11.72
N ILE A 443 3.03 9.71 11.58
CA ILE A 443 4.17 8.80 11.79
C ILE A 443 4.17 8.24 13.22
N GLN A 444 3.88 9.08 14.22
CA GLN A 444 3.74 8.64 15.62
C GLN A 444 2.65 7.57 15.76
N LYS A 445 1.47 7.80 15.16
CA LYS A 445 0.35 6.84 15.16
C LYS A 445 0.71 5.55 14.44
N CYS A 446 1.34 5.62 13.26
CA CYS A 446 1.75 4.44 12.48
C CYS A 446 2.80 3.59 13.20
N LEU A 447 3.66 4.20 14.02
CA LEU A 447 4.61 3.48 14.88
C LEU A 447 4.00 2.97 16.18
N ASN A 448 2.73 3.27 16.45
CA ASN A 448 2.04 2.97 17.70
C ASN A 448 2.82 3.49 18.94
N ALA A 449 3.42 4.67 18.80
CA ALA A 449 4.17 5.32 19.87
C ALA A 449 3.17 6.02 20.81
N SER A 450 3.14 5.56 22.06
CA SER A 450 2.26 6.10 23.11
C SER A 450 3.09 6.39 24.36
N ILE A 451 2.73 7.46 25.06
CA ILE A 451 3.40 7.89 26.29
C ILE A 451 3.35 6.77 27.36
N ASP A 452 2.33 5.91 27.30
CA ASP A 452 2.12 4.83 28.27
C ASP A 452 2.84 3.51 27.89
N ASN A 453 3.30 3.35 26.64
CA ASN A 453 3.85 2.09 26.12
C ASN A 453 5.33 2.23 25.71
N ASN A 454 6.26 1.82 26.58
CA ASN A 454 7.69 2.02 26.35
C ASN A 454 8.30 1.18 25.21
N SER A 455 7.76 0.00 24.87
CA SER A 455 8.42 -0.91 23.91
C SER A 455 8.38 -0.44 22.45
N SER A 456 7.41 0.40 22.06
CA SER A 456 7.29 0.94 20.70
C SER A 456 7.88 2.35 20.53
N ASN A 457 8.39 2.95 21.61
CA ASN A 457 8.81 4.35 21.61
C ASN A 457 10.25 4.56 21.10
N ASP A 458 11.13 3.56 21.19
CA ASP A 458 12.55 3.69 20.81
C ASP A 458 12.77 4.15 19.37
N SER A 459 11.97 3.64 18.44
CA SER A 459 12.07 3.97 17.01
C SER A 459 11.64 5.42 16.75
N PHE A 460 10.52 5.83 17.33
CA PHE A 460 10.00 7.20 17.23
C PHE A 460 10.89 8.21 17.97
N GLN A 461 11.44 7.84 19.13
CA GLN A 461 12.34 8.68 19.91
C GLN A 461 13.61 8.99 19.11
N LYS A 462 14.27 7.97 18.55
CA LYS A 462 15.49 8.15 17.73
C LYS A 462 15.19 8.96 16.46
N PHE A 463 14.07 8.66 15.80
CA PHE A 463 13.65 9.37 14.59
C PHE A 463 13.35 10.85 14.86
N SER A 464 12.56 11.13 15.90
CA SER A 464 12.16 12.49 16.24
C SER A 464 13.35 13.35 16.66
N LEU A 465 14.34 12.77 17.37
CA LEU A 465 15.58 13.45 17.70
C LEU A 465 16.42 13.78 16.45
N ASP A 466 16.63 12.81 15.54
CA ASP A 466 17.36 13.05 14.28
C ASP A 466 16.65 14.09 13.39
N LEU A 467 15.32 14.10 13.38
CA LEU A 467 14.55 15.12 12.69
C LEU A 467 14.72 16.50 13.34
N PHE A 468 14.65 16.58 14.66
CA PHE A 468 14.87 17.82 15.41
C PHE A 468 16.27 18.38 15.13
N ASP A 469 17.31 17.53 15.20
CA ASP A 469 18.69 17.91 14.94
C ASP A 469 18.90 18.55 13.58
N LYS A 470 18.23 18.02 12.54
CA LYS A 470 18.32 18.52 11.18
C LYS A 470 17.53 19.80 10.94
N CYS A 471 16.49 20.03 11.72
CA CYS A 471 15.59 21.16 11.56
C CYS A 471 15.99 22.39 12.39
N ILE A 472 16.65 22.20 13.53
CA ILE A 472 16.94 23.24 14.51
C ILE A 472 18.37 23.81 14.33
N ASN A 473 18.60 24.51 13.21
CA ASN A 473 19.87 25.17 12.89
C ASN A 473 19.61 26.59 12.34
N GLU A 474 20.52 27.51 12.62
CA GLU A 474 20.46 28.92 12.17
C GLU A 474 20.45 29.05 10.65
N LYS A 475 21.01 28.07 9.94
CA LYS A 475 21.05 28.03 8.47
C LYS A 475 19.73 27.60 7.81
N ASN A 476 18.78 27.04 8.57
CA ASN A 476 17.51 26.56 8.02
C ASN A 476 16.51 27.70 7.83
N SER A 477 15.55 27.54 6.90
CA SER A 477 14.50 28.53 6.71
C SER A 477 13.63 28.72 7.95
N LEU A 478 13.06 29.92 8.08
CA LEU A 478 12.14 30.29 9.15
C LEU A 478 10.93 29.33 9.21
N ALA A 479 10.46 28.83 8.07
CA ALA A 479 9.33 27.90 8.00
C ALA A 479 9.63 26.54 8.68
N VAL A 480 10.84 26.00 8.49
CA VAL A 480 11.28 24.76 9.17
C VAL A 480 11.36 24.98 10.67
N GLN A 481 11.98 26.09 11.10
CA GLN A 481 12.12 26.42 12.52
C GLN A 481 10.74 26.57 13.19
N GLU A 482 9.80 27.28 12.56
CA GLU A 482 8.44 27.44 13.07
C GLU A 482 7.72 26.11 13.26
N LEU A 483 7.72 25.25 12.24
CA LEU A 483 7.06 23.94 12.32
C LEU A 483 7.72 22.99 13.32
N THR A 484 9.03 23.10 13.49
CA THR A 484 9.76 22.32 14.50
C THR A 484 9.30 22.69 15.90
N LEU A 485 9.21 23.99 16.19
CA LEU A 485 8.77 24.48 17.50
C LEU A 485 7.31 24.15 17.78
N VAL A 486 6.43 24.18 16.78
CA VAL A 486 5.03 23.75 16.93
C VAL A 486 4.94 22.26 17.30
N ASN A 487 5.77 21.42 16.70
CA ASN A 487 5.80 19.98 16.94
C ASN A 487 6.61 19.58 18.20
N LEU A 488 7.23 20.50 18.92
CA LEU A 488 7.93 20.15 20.16
C LEU A 488 6.99 19.55 21.21
N LYS A 489 5.73 19.98 21.24
CA LYS A 489 4.73 19.42 22.17
C LYS A 489 4.47 17.93 21.95
N THR A 490 4.58 17.44 20.71
CA THR A 490 4.43 16.00 20.41
C THR A 490 5.75 15.24 20.59
N LEU A 491 6.90 15.90 20.43
CA LEU A 491 8.23 15.29 20.54
C LEU A 491 8.71 15.13 21.99
N LEU A 492 8.59 16.17 22.81
CA LEU A 492 9.14 16.23 24.17
C LEU A 492 8.69 15.10 25.10
N PRO A 493 7.41 14.64 25.09
CA PRO A 493 6.96 13.56 25.96
C PRO A 493 7.71 12.23 25.77
N PHE A 494 8.33 12.02 24.60
CA PHE A 494 9.05 10.78 24.27
C PHE A 494 10.56 10.88 24.50
N GLN A 495 11.09 12.07 24.83
CA GLN A 495 12.52 12.26 25.01
C GLN A 495 12.93 12.14 26.50
N PRO A 496 14.09 11.54 26.78
CA PRO A 496 14.59 11.39 28.14
C PRO A 496 15.07 12.75 28.65
N TYR A 497 15.01 12.92 29.96
CA TYR A 497 15.40 14.16 30.64
C TYR A 497 16.82 14.64 30.26
N SER A 498 17.77 13.72 30.14
CA SER A 498 19.15 14.03 29.75
C SER A 498 19.23 14.72 28.38
N VAL A 499 18.51 14.20 27.38
CA VAL A 499 18.50 14.76 26.02
C VAL A 499 17.80 16.12 25.99
N ILE A 500 16.70 16.27 26.74
CA ILE A 500 15.98 17.55 26.84
C ILE A 500 16.91 18.65 27.37
N THR A 501 17.69 18.35 28.41
CA THR A 501 18.53 19.32 29.10
C THR A 501 19.87 19.58 28.42
N SER A 502 20.52 18.54 27.88
CA SER A 502 21.85 18.65 27.29
C SER A 502 21.84 19.10 25.83
N ASP A 503 20.77 18.83 25.09
CA ASP A 503 20.75 19.02 23.63
C ASP A 503 19.59 19.91 23.15
N ILE A 504 18.34 19.57 23.50
CA ILE A 504 17.15 20.28 23.00
C ILE A 504 17.08 21.71 23.56
N LEU A 505 17.18 21.86 24.88
CA LEU A 505 17.07 23.16 25.56
C LEU A 505 18.13 24.17 25.08
N PRO A 506 19.44 23.84 25.05
CA PRO A 506 20.46 24.77 24.56
C PRO A 506 20.18 25.29 23.14
N ARG A 507 19.71 24.44 22.21
CA ARG A 507 19.42 24.85 20.83
C ARG A 507 18.18 25.75 20.70
N ILE A 508 17.20 25.58 21.58
CA ILE A 508 16.03 26.48 21.62
C ILE A 508 16.46 27.84 22.20
N CYS A 509 17.31 27.84 23.23
CA CYS A 509 17.88 29.05 23.81
C CYS A 509 18.69 29.85 22.77
N THR A 510 19.55 29.18 21.98
CA THR A 510 20.32 29.88 20.93
C THR A 510 19.39 30.52 19.90
N ILE A 511 18.37 29.79 19.41
CA ILE A 511 17.40 30.34 18.45
C ILE A 511 16.63 31.53 19.03
N TYR A 512 16.24 31.49 20.30
CA TYR A 512 15.56 32.63 20.95
C TYR A 512 16.42 33.90 20.90
N SER A 513 17.73 33.74 21.17
CA SER A 513 18.68 34.86 21.21
C SER A 513 19.05 35.37 19.82
N THR A 514 19.24 34.48 18.83
CA THR A 514 19.75 34.86 17.51
C THR A 514 18.65 35.23 16.50
N THR A 515 17.41 34.76 16.70
CA THR A 515 16.34 35.04 15.76
C THR A 515 15.86 36.50 15.79
N THR A 516 15.58 37.04 14.60
CA THR A 516 14.90 38.33 14.42
C THR A 516 13.38 38.17 14.28
N SER A 517 12.88 36.95 14.06
CA SER A 517 11.45 36.68 13.87
C SER A 517 10.71 36.65 15.20
N LEU A 518 9.80 37.60 15.41
CA LEU A 518 8.95 37.64 16.59
C LEU A 518 8.02 36.42 16.71
N LYS A 519 7.64 35.80 15.57
CA LYS A 519 6.85 34.56 15.56
C LYS A 519 7.64 33.38 16.13
N ILE A 520 8.93 33.26 15.77
CA ILE A 520 9.82 32.22 16.32
C ILE A 520 10.07 32.47 17.81
N LYS A 521 10.27 33.74 18.23
CA LYS A 521 10.36 34.07 19.66
C LYS A 521 9.10 33.70 20.43
N ASN A 522 7.92 33.87 19.83
CA ASN A 522 6.67 33.44 20.45
C ASN A 522 6.57 31.92 20.62
N LEU A 523 7.00 31.15 19.62
CA LEU A 523 6.93 29.69 19.64
C LEU A 523 7.99 29.07 20.58
N THR A 524 9.17 29.66 20.67
CA THR A 524 10.19 29.28 21.67
C THR A 524 9.73 29.54 23.10
N LEU A 525 9.07 30.68 23.37
CA LEU A 525 8.41 30.92 24.67
C LEU A 525 7.37 29.84 25.00
N ALA A 526 6.52 29.48 24.02
CA ALA A 526 5.56 28.39 24.20
C ALA A 526 6.26 27.04 24.47
N SER A 527 7.40 26.80 23.81
CA SER A 527 8.22 25.59 24.02
C SER A 527 8.79 25.54 25.43
N PHE A 528 9.28 26.67 25.99
CA PHE A 528 9.71 26.76 27.38
C PHE A 528 8.57 26.44 28.35
N ILE A 529 7.36 26.95 28.11
CA ILE A 529 6.18 26.63 28.92
C ILE A 529 5.91 25.12 28.90
N THR A 530 5.91 24.50 27.72
CA THR A 530 5.69 23.06 27.58
C THR A 530 6.74 22.25 28.34
N MET A 531 8.03 22.62 28.27
CA MET A 531 9.11 21.95 29.01
C MET A 531 9.01 22.08 30.54
N ILE A 532 8.43 23.18 31.03
CA ILE A 532 8.29 23.44 32.47
C ILE A 532 7.07 22.73 33.06
N VAL A 533 5.96 22.67 32.30
CA VAL A 533 4.63 22.27 32.82
C VAL A 533 4.09 20.98 32.23
N GLU A 534 4.21 20.77 30.91
CA GLU A 534 3.42 19.74 30.20
C GLU A 534 4.10 18.36 30.15
N VAL A 535 5.40 18.27 30.44
CA VAL A 535 6.15 17.01 30.38
C VAL A 535 6.01 16.25 31.72
N LYS A 536 4.99 15.39 31.80
CA LYS A 536 4.55 14.68 33.04
C LYS A 536 5.67 14.00 33.85
N ASN A 537 6.77 13.54 33.22
CA ASN A 537 7.84 12.80 33.88
C ASN A 537 9.25 13.43 33.78
N ASN A 538 9.44 14.44 32.91
CA ASN A 538 10.76 15.03 32.59
C ASN A 538 10.72 16.56 32.56
N SER A 539 9.94 17.18 33.47
CA SER A 539 9.90 18.64 33.57
C SER A 539 11.28 19.21 33.95
N LEU A 540 11.67 20.35 33.40
CA LEU A 540 12.97 20.97 33.68
C LEU A 540 13.18 21.27 35.17
N ASP A 541 14.34 20.94 35.73
CA ASP A 541 14.67 21.29 37.12
C ASP A 541 14.71 22.80 37.35
N ASP A 542 14.38 23.21 38.58
CA ASP A 542 14.34 24.61 38.99
C ASP A 542 15.67 25.33 38.74
N PHE A 543 16.79 24.64 38.95
CA PHE A 543 18.13 25.17 38.66
C PHE A 543 18.29 25.58 37.19
N LEU A 544 17.88 24.73 36.24
CA LEU A 544 18.02 25.03 34.81
C LEU A 544 17.08 26.15 34.36
N VAL A 545 15.91 26.26 34.99
CA VAL A 545 14.99 27.37 34.75
C VAL A 545 15.62 28.70 35.20
N VAL A 546 16.27 28.70 36.36
CA VAL A 546 16.92 29.90 36.92
C VAL A 546 18.21 30.25 36.16
N ASP A 547 19.06 29.28 35.86
CA ASP A 547 20.37 29.52 35.26
C ASP A 547 20.29 29.82 33.75
N LYS A 548 19.41 29.14 33.01
CA LYS A 548 19.36 29.26 31.54
C LYS A 548 18.17 30.04 31.01
N ILE A 549 16.97 29.85 31.57
CA ILE A 549 15.74 30.41 30.99
C ILE A 549 15.52 31.86 31.47
N LEU A 550 15.59 32.14 32.78
CA LEU A 550 15.33 33.48 33.32
C LEU A 550 16.24 34.57 32.73
N PRO A 551 17.58 34.39 32.63
CA PRO A 551 18.46 35.43 32.08
C PRO A 551 18.15 35.79 30.62
N LEU A 552 17.71 34.80 29.82
CA LEU A 552 17.31 35.02 28.44
C LEU A 552 16.04 35.89 28.34
N ILE A 553 15.06 35.61 29.20
CA ILE A 553 13.79 36.35 29.20
C ILE A 553 14.00 37.77 29.74
N TYR A 554 14.84 37.97 30.75
CA TYR A 554 15.15 39.30 31.29
C TYR A 554 15.80 40.22 30.26
N ASN A 555 16.64 39.67 29.38
CA ASN A 555 17.33 40.41 28.32
C ASN A 555 16.47 40.68 27.07
N THR A 556 15.17 40.35 27.11
CA THR A 556 14.26 40.58 25.99
C THR A 556 14.02 42.07 25.72
N SER A 557 14.21 42.51 24.47
CA SER A 557 14.04 43.91 24.08
C SER A 557 12.61 44.43 24.29
N SER A 558 12.52 45.68 24.77
CA SER A 558 11.24 46.33 25.11
C SER A 558 10.29 46.49 23.92
N ALA A 559 10.83 46.56 22.70
CA ALA A 559 10.06 46.68 21.46
C ALA A 559 9.15 45.46 21.18
N ASN A 560 9.50 44.27 21.69
CA ASN A 560 8.72 43.05 21.44
C ASN A 560 7.37 43.05 22.18
N TYR A 561 7.27 43.79 23.29
CA TYR A 561 6.07 43.83 24.14
C TYR A 561 4.91 44.63 23.53
N ALA A 562 5.13 45.32 22.41
CA ALA A 562 4.05 45.93 21.64
C ALA A 562 3.11 44.87 21.01
N ASN A 563 3.59 43.64 20.83
CA ASN A 563 2.77 42.55 20.30
C ASN A 563 2.00 41.83 21.43
N THR A 564 0.67 41.87 21.38
CA THR A 564 -0.20 41.28 22.42
C THR A 564 0.02 39.78 22.62
N LYS A 565 0.21 39.00 21.55
CA LYS A 565 0.46 37.55 21.66
C LYS A 565 1.78 37.25 22.36
N PHE A 566 2.82 38.04 22.06
CA PHE A 566 4.12 37.92 22.71
C PHE A 566 4.03 38.24 24.20
N THR A 567 3.40 39.36 24.52
CA THR A 567 3.23 39.80 25.91
C THR A 567 2.38 38.82 26.72
N ASN A 568 1.36 38.21 26.12
CA ASN A 568 0.58 37.18 26.79
C ASN A 568 1.41 35.91 27.09
N ASN A 569 2.18 35.42 26.11
CA ASN A 569 3.00 34.22 26.29
C ASN A 569 4.14 34.42 27.29
N ILE A 570 4.79 35.59 27.30
CA ILE A 570 5.86 35.88 28.26
C ILE A 570 5.31 36.02 29.69
N LEU A 571 4.14 36.65 29.86
CA LEU A 571 3.47 36.71 31.16
C LEU A 571 3.03 35.33 31.66
N LYS A 572 2.52 34.48 30.76
CA LYS A 572 2.22 33.08 31.06
C LYS A 572 3.48 32.34 31.50
N LEU A 573 4.59 32.52 30.80
CA LEU A 573 5.87 31.89 31.16
C LEU A 573 6.33 32.35 32.55
N TYR A 574 6.30 33.65 32.87
CA TYR A 574 6.61 34.14 34.21
C TYR A 574 5.70 33.54 35.28
N ASN A 575 4.39 33.45 35.02
CA ASN A 575 3.44 32.83 35.94
C ASN A 575 3.72 31.33 36.15
N CYS A 576 4.06 30.60 35.09
CA CYS A 576 4.44 29.18 35.17
C CYS A 576 5.74 28.98 35.95
N ILE A 577 6.75 29.83 35.72
CA ILE A 577 8.02 29.80 36.48
C ILE A 577 7.74 30.11 37.96
N PHE A 578 6.93 31.12 38.25
CA PHE A 578 6.53 31.45 39.62
C PHE A 578 5.79 30.30 40.30
N ASP A 579 4.76 29.73 39.66
CA ASP A 579 3.96 28.63 40.22
C ASP A 579 4.83 27.38 40.49
N LYS A 580 5.93 27.21 39.75
CA LYS A 580 6.92 26.15 39.97
C LYS A 580 7.88 26.47 41.12
N LEU A 581 8.56 27.62 41.05
CA LEU A 581 9.57 28.03 42.05
C LEU A 581 8.97 28.25 43.44
N SER A 582 7.75 28.77 43.53
CA SER A 582 7.04 28.97 44.82
C SER A 582 6.73 27.67 45.56
N LYS A 583 6.78 26.52 44.86
CA LYS A 583 6.60 25.18 45.44
C LYS A 583 7.92 24.41 45.56
N SER A 584 9.04 25.04 45.20
CA SER A 584 10.36 24.42 45.27
C SER A 584 10.76 24.13 46.71
N THR A 585 11.49 23.05 46.92
CA THR A 585 12.10 22.69 48.22
C THR A 585 13.48 23.32 48.41
N ASN A 586 14.10 23.80 47.33
CA ASN A 586 15.38 24.50 47.38
C ASN A 586 15.18 25.89 48.00
N LYS A 587 16.11 26.39 48.81
CA LYS A 587 16.01 27.75 49.42
C LYS A 587 16.96 28.76 48.75
N SER A 588 18.01 28.27 48.12
CA SER A 588 18.98 29.06 47.37
C SER A 588 19.39 28.34 46.08
N PHE A 589 19.74 29.12 45.07
CA PHE A 589 20.25 28.65 43.78
C PHE A 589 21.61 29.28 43.50
N ASN A 590 22.52 28.53 42.88
CA ASN A 590 23.81 29.06 42.49
C ASN A 590 23.71 29.60 41.04
N SER A 591 23.40 30.88 40.88
CA SER A 591 23.24 31.53 39.58
C SER A 591 24.48 32.38 39.28
N GLN A 592 25.14 32.15 38.14
CA GLN A 592 26.31 32.92 37.70
C GLN A 592 27.48 33.00 38.71
N GLY A 593 27.61 32.01 39.59
CA GLY A 593 28.67 31.94 40.61
C GLY A 593 28.35 32.62 41.94
N ASN A 594 27.14 33.17 42.12
CA ASN A 594 26.63 33.70 43.38
C ASN A 594 25.42 32.89 43.87
N GLU A 595 25.35 32.63 45.18
CA GLU A 595 24.14 32.07 45.80
C GLU A 595 23.05 33.16 45.86
N THR A 596 21.96 32.95 45.12
CA THR A 596 20.76 33.80 45.16
C THR A 596 19.63 33.06 45.86
N GLU A 597 18.98 33.72 46.81
CA GLU A 597 17.83 33.14 47.50
C GLU A 597 16.61 33.07 46.57
N ILE A 598 15.74 32.07 46.78
CA ILE A 598 14.46 31.97 46.06
C ILE A 598 13.66 33.26 46.18
N TYR A 599 13.70 33.88 47.36
CA TYR A 599 13.01 35.14 47.64
C TYR A 599 13.42 36.24 46.65
N ASP A 600 14.73 36.42 46.43
CA ASP A 600 15.26 37.44 45.52
C ASP A 600 14.87 37.15 44.07
N ILE A 601 14.90 35.88 43.65
CA ILE A 601 14.50 35.48 42.29
C ILE A 601 13.00 35.75 42.06
N ILE A 602 12.15 35.44 43.04
CA ILE A 602 10.70 35.71 42.96
C ILE A 602 10.43 37.22 42.93
N MET A 603 11.18 38.00 43.72
CA MET A 603 11.15 39.46 43.68
C MET A 603 11.53 40.00 42.30
N GLU A 604 12.60 39.47 41.68
CA GLU A 604 13.02 39.85 40.33
C GLU A 604 11.95 39.51 39.29
N ILE A 605 11.35 38.31 39.35
CA ILE A 605 10.21 37.93 38.49
C ILE A 605 9.08 38.95 38.64
N GLY A 606 8.71 39.30 39.88
CA GLY A 606 7.73 40.34 40.15
C GLY A 606 8.09 41.65 39.45
N PHE A 607 9.31 42.16 39.68
CA PHE A 607 9.76 43.44 39.12
C PHE A 607 9.66 43.46 37.59
N HIS A 608 10.04 42.36 36.93
CA HIS A 608 9.90 42.22 35.49
C HIS A 608 8.45 42.18 35.02
N VAL A 609 7.55 41.48 35.73
CA VAL A 609 6.10 41.49 35.44
C VAL A 609 5.53 42.90 35.56
N TRP A 610 5.91 43.65 36.61
CA TRP A 610 5.50 45.05 36.80
C TRP A 610 6.02 45.96 35.68
N LYS A 611 7.29 45.80 35.29
CA LYS A 611 7.90 46.54 34.17
C LYS A 611 7.16 46.29 32.85
N ILE A 612 6.76 45.04 32.60
CA ILE A 612 5.97 44.67 31.42
C ILE A 612 4.57 45.29 31.50
N ALA A 613 3.92 45.29 32.67
CA ALA A 613 2.59 45.88 32.85
C ALA A 613 2.53 47.36 32.43
N LYS A 614 3.61 48.12 32.67
CA LYS A 614 3.74 49.53 32.23
C LYS A 614 3.74 49.70 30.70
N LEU A 615 4.13 48.68 29.96
CA LEU A 615 4.24 48.68 28.50
C LEU A 615 2.97 48.14 27.82
N ILE A 616 2.03 47.57 28.57
CA ILE A 616 0.79 46.98 28.05
C ILE A 616 -0.27 48.07 27.85
N THR A 617 -0.92 48.05 26.69
CA THR A 617 -2.07 48.91 26.39
C THR A 617 -3.41 48.16 26.42
N ASN A 618 -3.39 46.82 26.35
CA ASN A 618 -4.59 45.98 26.35
C ASN A 618 -5.04 45.60 27.77
N ARG A 619 -6.31 45.88 28.10
CA ARG A 619 -6.92 45.59 29.41
C ARG A 619 -6.85 44.11 29.83
N GLN A 620 -6.97 43.17 28.88
CA GLN A 620 -6.95 41.74 29.20
C GLN A 620 -5.56 41.27 29.66
N ASP A 621 -4.51 41.64 28.92
CA ASP A 621 -3.13 41.27 29.26
C ASP A 621 -2.68 41.95 30.57
N LEU A 622 -3.19 43.15 30.81
CA LEU A 622 -2.93 43.94 32.02
C LEU A 622 -3.57 43.29 33.26
N ASN A 623 -4.77 42.71 33.12
CA ASN A 623 -5.38 41.88 34.18
C ASN A 623 -4.56 40.62 34.48
N VAL A 624 -3.99 39.96 33.46
CA VAL A 624 -3.11 38.79 33.66
C VAL A 624 -1.84 39.19 34.41
N ALA A 625 -1.21 40.31 34.03
CA ALA A 625 -0.03 40.83 34.71
C ALA A 625 -0.33 41.15 36.20
N TYR A 626 -1.44 41.82 36.49
CA TYR A 626 -1.86 42.08 37.87
C TYR A 626 -2.19 40.79 38.64
N GLY A 627 -2.79 39.80 37.99
CA GLY A 627 -3.03 38.48 38.59
C GLY A 627 -1.72 37.80 39.01
N THR A 628 -0.72 37.77 38.12
CA THR A 628 0.61 37.22 38.44
C THR A 628 1.30 38.02 39.55
N TRP A 629 1.24 39.36 39.50
CA TRP A 629 1.80 40.21 40.55
C TRP A 629 1.14 39.99 41.92
N SER A 630 -0.19 39.84 41.97
CA SER A 630 -0.90 39.54 43.21
C SER A 630 -0.48 38.19 43.82
N LYS A 631 -0.21 37.17 42.98
CA LYS A 631 0.36 35.91 43.46
C LYS A 631 1.75 36.09 44.08
N VAL A 632 2.62 36.87 43.42
CA VAL A 632 3.96 37.21 43.93
C VAL A 632 3.85 37.93 45.27
N GLU A 633 3.00 38.96 45.36
CA GLU A 633 2.77 39.72 46.59
C GLU A 633 2.28 38.82 47.74
N ASN A 634 1.34 37.90 47.47
CA ASN A 634 0.82 36.97 48.46
C ASN A 634 1.90 35.98 48.94
N PHE A 635 2.81 35.55 48.06
CA PHE A 635 3.94 34.70 48.45
C PHE A 635 4.92 35.47 49.35
N LEU A 636 5.29 36.69 48.96
CA LEU A 636 6.20 37.53 49.73
C LEU A 636 5.65 37.85 51.12
N LYS A 637 4.35 38.16 51.23
CA LYS A 637 3.67 38.37 52.53
C LYS A 637 3.75 37.13 53.42
N LYS A 638 3.46 35.94 52.88
CA LYS A 638 3.56 34.69 53.65
C LYS A 638 4.98 34.40 54.13
N ASP A 639 5.99 34.66 53.30
CA ASP A 639 7.39 34.47 53.68
C ASP A 639 7.82 35.47 54.77
N LEU A 640 7.45 36.75 54.62
CA LEU A 640 7.64 37.78 55.64
C LEU A 640 6.95 37.45 56.96
N ASP A 641 5.69 37.03 56.93
CA ASP A 641 4.94 36.63 58.12
C ASP A 641 5.59 35.42 58.80
N SER A 642 6.14 34.47 58.03
CA SER A 642 6.90 33.33 58.57
C SER A 642 8.22 33.75 59.24
N LYS A 643 8.96 34.73 58.68
CA LYS A 643 10.19 35.27 59.27
C LYS A 643 9.96 36.13 60.53
N VAL A 644 8.74 36.60 60.76
CA VAL A 644 8.34 37.38 61.95
C VAL A 644 7.79 36.47 63.06
N THR A 645 7.51 35.19 62.76
CA THR A 645 6.96 34.21 63.72
C THR A 645 7.97 33.21 64.27
N ASP A 646 9.16 33.11 63.66
CA ASP A 646 10.39 32.56 64.26
C ASP A 646 11.17 33.68 64.98
#